data_AF-W7BDE2-F1
#
_entry.id   AF-W7BDE2-F1
#
_cell.length_a   1.000
_cell.length_b   1.000
_cell.length_c   1.000
_cell.angle_alpha   90.00
_cell.angle_beta   90.00
_cell.angle_gamma   90.00
#
_symmetry.space_group_name_H-M   'P 1'
#
loop_
_entity.id
_entity.type
_entity.pdbx_description
1 polymer ?
#
loop_
_entity_poly.entity_id
_entity_poly.type
_entity_poly.pdbx_seq_one_letter_code
_entity_poly.pdbx_strand_id
1 'polypeptide(L)'
;MLKTQPQRQKKANQDAAKKAVDELFNNNTSSSNAIKPLTDQAAIDAAQALVNKVTDPTVKAALQADVDKAQNLLDAKNAATAAEKAKQDAAKKAVDELFNNNAPSNNAIKPVTDQAAIDAAQALVNKVTDPTTKAALQADVDKAQNLLDAKNAATAAEKAKQDAAKKAVDELFNNNAPSSNAIKPVTDQAAIDAAQALVNKVTDPTVKAALQADVDKAQNLLDAKNAATAAEKAKQDAAKKAVDELFNNNAPSSNAIKPVTDQAAIDAAQVLVNKVTDPTTKAALQADVDKAQQLLNNSVLAIPQLNPMTEADTVFSGKLDVSKYNPGTIRIYINNAPATVVTVDASGNFSFNIGNRKAGDVIGVDYKDRTGQYNTTTKTSITVTPVASNLTINKMTENDDTITGKTAPNAKVRYVVNGQAVNVGNADANGNYSMYIGKQKTGTVVGVEVFDPATNKYKAAVTTTVLAVNVTIQSMTNTNDTVSGTAPANAKLRFLINGTAVNVGTADASGNYSKYVGTQIVGTTVAVEILNPDTGKYELAKTTTVTGAPKNTAYTVNALTTDSDTLTGTAPANAKLRFSINGNLISVITADASGNYSKYIGKQKDGTVVSVELLNENTNQYTAPQAVTVTTGTGNATLAPVINTITEGQGVVTGTVPTSVTTVRVWVNGVAQTMVTATNGNITWTKANLKAGDTVKVDYKDATGNWISAEKIVTK
;
A
#
# COMPACT_ATOMS: atom_id res chain seq x y z
N MET A 1 94.39 -163.26 50.22
CA MET A 1 93.93 -163.59 48.85
C MET A 1 94.03 -162.35 47.98
N LEU A 2 95.02 -162.27 47.08
CA LEU A 2 95.12 -161.21 46.08
C LEU A 2 94.05 -161.43 44.99
N LYS A 3 93.14 -160.47 44.79
CA LYS A 3 92.23 -160.47 43.62
C LYS A 3 93.07 -160.37 42.33
N THR A 4 92.73 -161.14 41.30
CA THR A 4 93.46 -161.20 40.01
C THR A 4 93.42 -159.85 39.26
N GLN A 5 94.39 -159.59 38.37
CA GLN A 5 94.50 -158.32 37.62
C GLN A 5 93.20 -157.87 36.90
N PRO A 6 92.38 -158.77 36.31
CA PRO A 6 91.07 -158.42 35.73
C PRO A 6 90.05 -157.90 36.76
N GLN A 7 90.10 -158.40 38.00
CA GLN A 7 89.19 -157.97 39.07
C GLN A 7 89.51 -156.56 39.58
N ARG A 8 90.78 -156.10 39.51
CA ARG A 8 91.17 -154.73 39.86
C ARG A 8 90.73 -153.70 38.81
N GLN A 9 90.88 -154.01 37.52
CA GLN A 9 90.42 -153.14 36.44
C GLN A 9 88.88 -152.99 36.44
N LYS A 10 88.16 -154.08 36.73
CA LYS A 10 86.70 -154.07 36.86
C LYS A 10 86.22 -153.09 37.95
N LYS A 11 86.88 -153.09 39.12
CA LYS A 11 86.57 -152.15 40.21
C LYS A 11 86.96 -150.71 39.88
N ALA A 12 88.12 -150.48 39.25
CA ALA A 12 88.55 -149.13 38.86
C ALA A 12 87.60 -148.47 37.84
N ASN A 13 87.11 -149.24 36.86
CA ASN A 13 86.10 -148.76 35.91
C ASN A 13 84.77 -148.42 36.61
N GLN A 14 84.36 -149.22 37.61
CA GLN A 14 83.16 -148.94 38.42
C GLN A 14 83.32 -147.66 39.26
N ASP A 15 84.43 -147.49 39.96
CA ASP A 15 84.69 -146.32 40.82
C ASP A 15 84.75 -145.03 39.97
N ALA A 16 85.41 -145.07 38.80
CA ALA A 16 85.50 -143.93 37.88
C ALA A 16 84.16 -143.57 37.23
N ALA A 17 83.38 -144.58 36.81
CA ALA A 17 82.03 -144.37 36.27
C ALA A 17 81.10 -143.80 37.35
N LYS A 18 81.10 -144.38 38.56
CA LYS A 18 80.31 -143.87 39.68
C LYS A 18 80.63 -142.42 39.99
N LYS A 19 81.91 -142.06 40.08
CA LYS A 19 82.34 -140.68 40.33
C LYS A 19 81.83 -139.72 39.24
N ALA A 20 82.00 -140.08 37.96
CA ALA A 20 81.58 -139.23 36.85
C ALA A 20 80.05 -139.05 36.78
N VAL A 21 79.29 -140.12 37.03
CA VAL A 21 77.82 -140.05 37.13
C VAL A 21 77.40 -139.18 38.30
N ASP A 22 77.96 -139.40 39.50
CA ASP A 22 77.67 -138.62 40.70
C ASP A 22 77.94 -137.11 40.46
N GLU A 23 79.03 -136.77 39.77
CA GLU A 23 79.42 -135.39 39.44
C GLU A 23 78.47 -134.68 38.45
N LEU A 24 77.60 -135.40 37.72
CA LEU A 24 76.53 -134.78 36.91
C LEU A 24 75.46 -134.11 37.78
N PHE A 25 75.31 -134.57 39.01
CA PHE A 25 74.25 -134.18 39.92
C PHE A 25 74.71 -133.15 40.95
N ASN A 26 73.75 -132.39 41.47
CA ASN A 26 73.99 -131.53 42.63
C ASN A 26 74.53 -132.36 43.82
N ASN A 27 75.41 -131.75 44.60
CA ASN A 27 76.11 -132.39 45.73
C ASN A 27 76.97 -133.62 45.38
N ASN A 28 77.28 -133.82 44.09
CA ASN A 28 78.08 -134.94 43.61
C ASN A 28 77.49 -136.30 44.05
N THR A 29 76.17 -136.49 43.85
CA THR A 29 75.48 -137.73 44.21
C THR A 29 74.29 -138.00 43.29
N SER A 30 74.22 -139.19 42.70
CA SER A 30 73.13 -139.58 41.79
C SER A 30 71.75 -139.69 42.47
N SER A 31 71.72 -139.72 43.81
CA SER A 31 70.50 -139.62 44.61
C SER A 31 69.81 -138.25 44.52
N SER A 32 70.51 -137.20 44.09
CA SER A 32 69.92 -135.87 43.87
C SER A 32 68.91 -135.90 42.71
N ASN A 33 67.83 -135.13 42.83
CA ASN A 33 66.82 -134.96 41.77
C ASN A 33 67.10 -133.74 40.87
N ALA A 34 68.31 -133.19 40.93
CA ALA A 34 68.74 -132.07 40.12
C ALA A 34 70.18 -132.26 39.64
N ILE A 35 70.42 -131.92 38.37
CA ILE A 35 71.75 -131.81 37.78
C ILE A 35 72.39 -130.47 38.14
N LYS A 36 73.72 -130.37 38.03
CA LYS A 36 74.42 -129.10 38.25
C LYS A 36 74.01 -128.07 37.18
N PRO A 37 74.10 -126.77 37.50
CA PRO A 37 73.89 -125.71 36.51
C PRO A 37 74.79 -125.83 35.27
N LEU A 38 75.99 -126.38 35.42
CA LEU A 38 76.96 -126.58 34.33
C LEU A 38 76.93 -127.98 33.71
N THR A 39 76.10 -128.90 34.21
CA THR A 39 75.91 -130.20 33.55
C THR A 39 75.22 -129.94 32.22
N ASP A 40 75.92 -130.30 31.15
CA ASP A 40 75.50 -130.18 29.75
C ASP A 40 75.56 -131.55 29.07
N GLN A 41 75.24 -131.60 27.78
CA GLN A 41 75.23 -132.84 27.02
C GLN A 41 76.63 -133.48 27.00
N ALA A 42 77.69 -132.67 26.88
CA ALA A 42 79.06 -133.14 26.84
C ALA A 42 79.47 -133.83 28.16
N ALA A 43 79.06 -133.30 29.30
CA ALA A 43 79.30 -133.90 30.61
C ALA A 43 78.59 -135.26 30.75
N ILE A 44 77.33 -135.34 30.31
CA ILE A 44 76.54 -136.58 30.34
C ILE A 44 77.15 -137.65 29.41
N ASP A 45 77.52 -137.27 28.18
CA ASP A 45 78.16 -138.16 27.22
C ASP A 45 79.51 -138.69 27.75
N ALA A 46 80.27 -137.85 28.45
CA ALA A 46 81.54 -138.24 29.09
C ALA A 46 81.32 -139.26 30.22
N ALA A 47 80.29 -139.07 31.06
CA ALA A 47 79.91 -140.04 32.09
C ALA A 47 79.38 -141.35 31.47
N GLN A 48 78.56 -141.26 30.43
CA GLN A 48 78.04 -142.40 29.67
C GLN A 48 79.18 -143.25 29.09
N ALA A 49 80.23 -142.61 28.55
CA ALA A 49 81.40 -143.30 28.02
C ALA A 49 82.15 -144.10 29.11
N LEU A 50 82.16 -143.64 30.36
CA LEU A 50 82.74 -144.36 31.49
C LEU A 50 81.83 -145.50 31.98
N VAL A 51 80.52 -145.29 32.05
CA VAL A 51 79.53 -146.34 32.38
C VAL A 51 79.59 -147.50 31.37
N ASN A 52 79.79 -147.19 30.08
CA ASN A 52 79.93 -148.21 29.03
C ASN A 52 81.11 -149.18 29.26
N LYS A 53 82.17 -148.76 29.98
CA LYS A 53 83.34 -149.57 30.34
C LYS A 53 83.13 -150.47 31.56
N VAL A 54 81.99 -150.36 32.25
CA VAL A 54 81.62 -151.23 33.39
C VAL A 54 81.11 -152.57 32.85
N THR A 55 81.68 -153.68 33.33
CA THR A 55 81.31 -155.03 32.88
C THR A 55 80.40 -155.79 33.85
N ASP A 56 80.16 -155.22 35.03
CA ASP A 56 79.23 -155.79 35.98
C ASP A 56 77.79 -155.41 35.62
N PRO A 57 76.92 -156.38 35.29
CA PRO A 57 75.60 -156.07 34.75
C PRO A 57 74.72 -155.32 35.75
N THR A 58 74.81 -155.61 37.05
CA THR A 58 73.98 -154.93 38.06
C THR A 58 74.46 -153.51 38.34
N VAL A 59 75.78 -153.32 38.48
CA VAL A 59 76.35 -151.97 38.69
C VAL A 59 76.20 -151.10 37.45
N LYS A 60 76.37 -151.68 36.24
CA LYS A 60 76.17 -150.95 34.98
C LYS A 60 74.72 -150.50 34.83
N ALA A 61 73.74 -151.36 35.13
CA ALA A 61 72.33 -151.01 35.06
C ALA A 61 71.97 -149.86 36.03
N ALA A 62 72.49 -149.89 37.25
CA ALA A 62 72.27 -148.82 38.23
C ALA A 62 72.88 -147.48 37.77
N LEU A 63 74.14 -147.49 37.31
CA LEU A 63 74.80 -146.28 36.80
C LEU A 63 74.17 -145.78 35.48
N GLN A 64 73.64 -146.67 34.64
CA GLN A 64 72.92 -146.30 33.43
C GLN A 64 71.61 -145.58 33.77
N ALA A 65 70.84 -146.08 34.73
CA ALA A 65 69.63 -145.43 35.20
C ALA A 65 69.92 -144.01 35.74
N ASP A 66 71.06 -143.83 36.41
CA ASP A 66 71.50 -142.53 36.88
C ASP A 66 71.93 -141.60 35.71
N VAL A 67 72.58 -142.09 34.66
CA VAL A 67 72.87 -141.29 33.44
C VAL A 67 71.58 -140.91 32.71
N ASP A 68 70.65 -141.84 32.53
CA ASP A 68 69.35 -141.58 31.90
C ASP A 68 68.54 -140.55 32.71
N LYS A 69 68.61 -140.61 34.04
CA LYS A 69 68.04 -139.59 34.94
C LYS A 69 68.69 -138.23 34.71
N ALA A 70 70.02 -138.15 34.58
CA ALA A 70 70.71 -136.90 34.29
C ALA A 70 70.30 -136.32 32.92
N GLN A 71 70.15 -137.17 31.89
CA GLN A 71 69.70 -136.76 30.56
C GLN A 71 68.28 -136.19 30.60
N ASN A 72 67.34 -136.89 31.22
CA ASN A 72 65.97 -136.41 31.38
C ASN A 72 65.91 -135.06 32.11
N LEU A 73 66.76 -134.85 33.13
CA LEU A 73 66.86 -133.58 33.84
C LEU A 73 67.47 -132.47 32.99
N LEU A 74 68.42 -132.79 32.10
CA LEU A 74 68.99 -131.82 31.14
C LEU A 74 67.97 -131.43 30.07
N ASP A 75 67.23 -132.39 29.51
CA ASP A 75 66.17 -132.12 28.54
C ASP A 75 65.07 -131.26 29.15
N ALA A 76 64.66 -131.56 30.38
CA ALA A 76 63.71 -130.75 31.14
C ALA A 76 64.24 -129.32 31.39
N LYS A 77 65.52 -129.16 31.73
CA LYS A 77 66.18 -127.85 31.90
C LYS A 77 66.24 -127.06 30.59
N ASN A 78 66.56 -127.70 29.47
CA ASN A 78 66.60 -127.07 28.15
C ASN A 78 65.19 -126.65 27.69
N ALA A 79 64.19 -127.53 27.85
CA ALA A 79 62.80 -127.22 27.56
C ALA A 79 62.28 -126.06 28.43
N ALA A 80 62.61 -126.03 29.72
CA ALA A 80 62.26 -124.93 30.61
C ALA A 80 62.92 -123.60 30.17
N THR A 81 64.18 -123.64 29.72
CA THR A 81 64.90 -122.47 29.20
C THR A 81 64.27 -121.94 27.92
N ALA A 82 63.93 -122.83 26.97
CA ALA A 82 63.25 -122.44 25.73
C ALA A 82 61.84 -121.89 25.98
N ALA A 83 61.08 -122.52 26.89
CA ALA A 83 59.76 -122.05 27.30
C ALA A 83 59.83 -120.66 27.97
N GLU A 84 60.85 -120.41 28.78
CA GLU A 84 61.10 -119.10 29.37
C GLU A 84 61.45 -118.05 28.30
N LYS A 85 62.33 -118.37 27.34
CA LYS A 85 62.66 -117.48 26.22
C LYS A 85 61.44 -117.12 25.38
N ALA A 86 60.55 -118.10 25.10
CA ALA A 86 59.31 -117.86 24.37
C ALA A 86 58.35 -116.91 25.13
N LYS A 87 58.27 -117.04 26.46
CA LYS A 87 57.49 -116.11 27.29
C LYS A 87 58.08 -114.69 27.24
N GLN A 88 59.41 -114.56 27.30
CA GLN A 88 60.09 -113.26 27.19
C GLN A 88 59.84 -112.61 25.83
N ASP A 89 59.94 -113.36 24.72
CA ASP A 89 59.72 -112.83 23.37
C ASP A 89 58.26 -112.40 23.15
N ALA A 90 57.30 -113.20 23.62
CA ALA A 90 55.88 -112.87 23.56
C ALA A 90 55.55 -111.62 24.38
N ALA A 91 56.09 -111.52 25.60
CA ALA A 91 55.91 -110.36 26.46
C ALA A 91 56.57 -109.12 25.85
N LYS A 92 57.81 -109.22 25.36
CA LYS A 92 58.51 -108.13 24.69
C LYS A 92 57.72 -107.61 23.48
N LYS A 93 57.26 -108.50 22.61
CA LYS A 93 56.46 -108.10 21.44
C LYS A 93 55.21 -107.33 21.84
N ALA A 94 54.46 -107.85 22.81
CA ALA A 94 53.22 -107.21 23.27
C ALA A 94 53.47 -105.84 23.89
N VAL A 95 54.53 -105.70 24.70
CA VAL A 95 54.94 -104.42 25.31
C VAL A 95 55.37 -103.42 24.24
N ASP A 96 56.23 -103.84 23.31
CA ASP A 96 56.69 -102.98 22.20
C ASP A 96 55.50 -102.44 21.40
N GLU A 97 54.52 -103.28 21.08
CA GLU A 97 53.30 -102.93 20.32
C GLU A 97 52.38 -101.91 21.03
N LEU A 98 52.54 -101.65 22.33
CA LEU A 98 51.83 -100.56 23.02
C LEU A 98 52.31 -99.18 22.57
N PHE A 99 53.55 -99.08 22.06
CA PHE A 99 54.22 -97.83 21.75
C PHE A 99 54.23 -97.49 20.25
N ASN A 100 54.36 -96.20 19.95
CA ASN A 100 54.56 -95.74 18.59
C ASN A 100 55.83 -96.36 17.99
N ASN A 101 55.74 -96.78 16.73
CA ASN A 101 56.79 -97.52 16.01
C ASN A 101 57.28 -98.79 16.72
N ASN A 102 56.43 -99.36 17.59
CA ASN A 102 56.73 -100.55 18.37
C ASN A 102 58.00 -100.39 19.23
N ALA A 103 58.20 -99.21 19.84
CA ALA A 103 59.42 -98.90 20.57
C ALA A 103 59.12 -98.12 21.87
N PRO A 104 59.32 -98.72 23.06
CA PRO A 104 59.14 -98.06 24.35
C PRO A 104 59.99 -96.80 24.53
N SER A 105 61.12 -96.69 23.83
CA SER A 105 62.00 -95.51 23.84
C SER A 105 61.36 -94.24 23.26
N ASN A 106 60.31 -94.35 22.45
CA ASN A 106 59.66 -93.20 21.81
C ASN A 106 58.79 -92.34 22.75
N ASN A 107 58.62 -92.74 24.01
CA ASN A 107 57.84 -92.00 25.03
C ASN A 107 56.40 -91.66 24.61
N ALA A 108 55.83 -92.41 23.67
CA ALA A 108 54.49 -92.19 23.16
C ALA A 108 53.81 -93.53 22.85
N ILE A 109 52.59 -93.69 23.36
CA ILE A 109 51.74 -94.83 23.03
C ILE A 109 51.03 -94.62 21.70
N LYS A 110 50.57 -95.71 21.07
CA LYS A 110 49.76 -95.60 19.86
C LYS A 110 48.41 -94.93 20.18
N PRO A 111 47.78 -94.28 19.18
CA PRO A 111 46.42 -93.75 19.35
C PRO A 111 45.40 -94.82 19.77
N VAL A 112 45.62 -96.07 19.36
CA VAL A 112 44.75 -97.23 19.66
C VAL A 112 45.10 -97.95 20.97
N THR A 113 46.22 -97.61 21.61
CA THR A 113 46.58 -98.21 22.89
C THR A 113 45.58 -97.74 23.94
N ASP A 114 44.89 -98.70 24.54
CA ASP A 114 43.89 -98.54 25.58
C ASP A 114 44.24 -99.41 26.79
N GLN A 115 43.38 -99.40 27.81
CA GLN A 115 43.62 -100.16 29.02
C GLN A 115 43.65 -101.67 28.74
N ALA A 116 42.79 -102.15 27.83
CA ALA A 116 42.73 -103.57 27.48
C ALA A 116 44.03 -104.07 26.82
N ALA A 117 44.64 -103.25 25.96
CA ALA A 117 45.94 -103.56 25.36
C ALA A 117 47.06 -103.63 26.41
N ILE A 118 47.09 -102.69 27.36
CA ILE A 118 48.09 -102.66 28.44
C ILE A 118 47.91 -103.86 29.38
N ASP A 119 46.68 -104.18 29.79
CA ASP A 119 46.36 -105.33 30.64
C ASP A 119 46.77 -106.66 29.96
N ALA A 120 46.56 -106.75 28.64
CA ALA A 120 46.98 -107.92 27.86
C ALA A 120 48.51 -108.08 27.84
N ALA A 121 49.27 -107.00 27.67
CA ALA A 121 50.74 -107.03 27.75
C ALA A 121 51.22 -107.37 29.17
N GLN A 122 50.61 -106.77 30.20
CA GLN A 122 50.89 -107.06 31.61
C GLN A 122 50.71 -108.54 31.95
N ALA A 123 49.64 -109.18 31.43
CA ALA A 123 49.39 -110.59 31.63
C ALA A 123 50.50 -111.50 31.03
N LEU A 124 51.15 -111.07 29.95
CA LEU A 124 52.30 -111.77 29.37
C LEU A 124 53.58 -111.54 30.18
N VAL A 125 53.84 -110.30 30.61
CA VAL A 125 54.98 -109.96 31.49
C VAL A 125 54.92 -110.74 32.81
N ASN A 126 53.73 -110.91 33.39
CA ASN A 126 53.52 -111.67 34.63
C ASN A 126 53.98 -113.14 34.53
N LYS A 127 53.95 -113.73 33.33
CA LYS A 127 54.36 -115.14 33.07
C LYS A 127 55.87 -115.32 32.97
N VAL A 128 56.64 -114.25 32.74
CA VAL A 128 58.12 -114.26 32.69
C VAL A 128 58.67 -114.59 34.07
N THR A 129 59.67 -115.48 34.13
CA THR A 129 60.30 -115.92 35.37
C THR A 129 61.72 -115.36 35.56
N ASP A 130 62.41 -114.96 34.48
CA ASP A 130 63.69 -114.24 34.57
C ASP A 130 63.50 -112.86 35.22
N PRO A 131 64.12 -112.59 36.39
CA PRO A 131 63.84 -111.40 37.17
C PRO A 131 64.30 -110.11 36.47
N THR A 132 65.43 -110.16 35.75
CA THR A 132 65.99 -109.00 35.03
C THR A 132 65.13 -108.57 33.86
N THR A 133 64.72 -109.52 33.01
CA THR A 133 63.87 -109.26 31.85
C THR A 133 62.47 -108.86 32.27
N LYS A 134 61.92 -109.51 33.29
CA LYS A 134 60.62 -109.15 33.86
C LYS A 134 60.61 -107.71 34.37
N ALA A 135 61.65 -107.29 35.11
CA ALA A 135 61.74 -105.93 35.61
C ALA A 135 61.82 -104.88 34.49
N ALA A 136 62.60 -105.15 33.43
CA ALA A 136 62.70 -104.25 32.28
C ALA A 136 61.35 -104.10 31.54
N LEU A 137 60.69 -105.23 31.24
CA LEU A 137 59.39 -105.21 30.58
C LEU A 137 58.29 -104.59 31.46
N GLN A 138 58.35 -104.80 32.78
CA GLN A 138 57.42 -104.17 33.72
C GLN A 138 57.55 -102.65 33.69
N ALA A 139 58.78 -102.11 33.68
CA ALA A 139 59.01 -100.67 33.58
C ALA A 139 58.42 -100.08 32.29
N ASP A 140 58.48 -100.80 31.18
CA ASP A 140 57.86 -100.38 29.92
C ASP A 140 56.32 -100.46 29.97
N VAL A 141 55.72 -101.46 30.64
CA VAL A 141 54.26 -101.50 30.87
C VAL A 141 53.81 -100.32 31.75
N ASP A 142 54.49 -100.06 32.86
CA ASP A 142 54.19 -98.94 33.76
C ASP A 142 54.30 -97.60 33.02
N LYS A 143 55.27 -97.48 32.11
CA LYS A 143 55.42 -96.31 31.24
C LYS A 143 54.25 -96.16 30.27
N ALA A 144 53.80 -97.24 29.63
CA ALA A 144 52.62 -97.21 28.77
C ALA A 144 51.37 -96.78 29.55
N GLN A 145 51.20 -97.28 30.78
CA GLN A 145 50.09 -96.90 31.67
C GLN A 145 50.10 -95.41 31.98
N ASN A 146 51.23 -94.87 32.43
CA ASN A 146 51.37 -93.44 32.73
C ASN A 146 51.06 -92.55 31.51
N LEU A 147 51.46 -92.98 30.30
CA LEU A 147 51.16 -92.26 29.06
C LEU A 147 49.67 -92.35 28.69
N LEU A 148 49.00 -93.47 28.95
CA LEU A 148 47.56 -93.61 28.74
C LEU A 148 46.77 -92.73 29.71
N ASP A 149 47.16 -92.70 30.98
CA ASP A 149 46.55 -91.84 32.00
C ASP A 149 46.69 -90.37 31.64
N ALA A 150 47.88 -89.95 31.18
CA ALA A 150 48.12 -88.60 30.69
C ALA A 150 47.26 -88.25 29.45
N LYS A 151 47.13 -89.18 28.50
CA LYS A 151 46.26 -89.02 27.31
C LYS A 151 44.79 -88.87 27.71
N ASN A 152 44.31 -89.69 28.65
CA ASN A 152 42.94 -89.64 29.16
C ASN A 152 42.68 -88.32 29.90
N ALA A 153 43.61 -87.89 30.76
CA ALA A 153 43.53 -86.61 31.47
C ALA A 153 43.52 -85.41 30.50
N ALA A 154 44.35 -85.43 29.45
CA ALA A 154 44.35 -84.40 28.42
C ALA A 154 43.02 -84.35 27.65
N THR A 155 42.45 -85.51 27.32
CA THR A 155 41.13 -85.62 26.66
C THR A 155 40.01 -85.06 27.54
N ALA A 156 40.01 -85.40 28.83
CA ALA A 156 39.03 -84.88 29.79
C ALA A 156 39.17 -83.36 29.99
N ALA A 157 40.40 -82.86 30.09
CA ALA A 157 40.68 -81.43 30.21
C ALA A 157 40.22 -80.64 28.98
N GLU A 158 40.42 -81.19 27.78
CA GLU A 158 39.90 -80.59 26.55
C GLU A 158 38.37 -80.59 26.51
N LYS A 159 37.72 -81.69 26.88
CA LYS A 159 36.25 -81.76 26.98
C LYS A 159 35.68 -80.72 27.95
N ALA A 160 36.34 -80.53 29.11
CA ALA A 160 35.94 -79.51 30.08
C ALA A 160 36.07 -78.08 29.54
N LYS A 161 37.11 -77.79 28.75
CA LYS A 161 37.26 -76.48 28.07
C LYS A 161 36.14 -76.27 27.04
N GLN A 162 35.82 -77.29 26.25
CA GLN A 162 34.73 -77.25 25.27
C GLN A 162 33.37 -77.01 25.93
N ASP A 163 33.07 -77.72 27.02
CA ASP A 163 31.81 -77.55 27.75
C ASP A 163 31.69 -76.16 28.40
N ALA A 164 32.78 -75.67 29.00
CA ALA A 164 32.81 -74.33 29.58
C ALA A 164 32.63 -73.23 28.51
N ALA A 165 33.32 -73.35 27.37
CA ALA A 165 33.19 -72.42 26.26
C ALA A 165 31.78 -72.48 25.65
N LYS A 166 31.23 -73.67 25.41
CA LYS A 166 29.87 -73.85 24.91
C LYS A 166 28.84 -73.21 25.84
N LYS A 167 28.92 -73.47 27.14
CA LYS A 167 28.01 -72.88 28.12
C LYS A 167 28.05 -71.35 28.08
N ALA A 168 29.26 -70.76 28.08
CA ALA A 168 29.42 -69.31 28.05
C ALA A 168 28.86 -68.68 26.76
N VAL A 169 29.10 -69.31 25.61
CA VAL A 169 28.56 -68.86 24.32
C VAL A 169 27.05 -68.97 24.28
N ASP A 170 26.48 -70.10 24.70
CA ASP A 170 25.03 -70.32 24.75
C ASP A 170 24.36 -69.22 25.61
N GLU A 171 24.92 -68.91 26.78
CA GLU A 171 24.40 -67.89 27.72
C GLU A 171 24.41 -66.45 27.18
N LEU A 172 25.12 -66.15 26.08
CA LEU A 172 25.02 -64.84 25.40
C LEU A 172 23.64 -64.65 24.72
N PHE A 173 22.97 -65.75 24.39
CA PHE A 173 21.75 -65.74 23.57
C PHE A 173 20.47 -65.95 24.38
N ASN A 174 19.34 -65.53 23.81
CA ASN A 174 18.03 -65.82 24.37
C ASN A 174 17.80 -67.33 24.43
N ASN A 175 17.16 -67.78 25.51
CA ASN A 175 16.95 -69.20 25.82
C ASN A 175 18.23 -70.04 25.87
N ASN A 176 19.38 -69.39 26.07
CA ASN A 176 20.71 -70.02 26.07
C ASN A 176 20.98 -70.79 24.77
N ALA A 177 20.61 -70.22 23.63
CA ALA A 177 20.67 -70.89 22.34
C ALA A 177 21.11 -69.93 21.21
N PRO A 178 22.26 -70.15 20.56
CA PRO A 178 22.70 -69.36 19.40
C PRO A 178 21.71 -69.39 18.22
N SER A 179 20.88 -70.44 18.13
CA SER A 179 19.81 -70.56 17.13
C SER A 179 18.66 -69.58 17.32
N SER A 180 18.53 -68.93 18.49
CA SER A 180 17.49 -67.92 18.75
C SER A 180 17.65 -66.65 17.89
N ASN A 181 18.82 -66.44 17.29
CA ASN A 181 19.18 -65.23 16.53
C ASN A 181 18.99 -63.92 17.31
N ALA A 182 18.98 -63.99 18.64
CA ALA A 182 18.81 -62.83 19.50
C ALA A 182 19.67 -62.99 20.76
N ILE A 183 20.42 -61.94 21.11
CA ILE A 183 21.17 -61.89 22.38
C ILE A 183 20.25 -61.51 23.54
N LYS A 184 20.66 -61.84 24.77
CA LYS A 184 19.93 -61.38 25.96
C LYS A 184 20.00 -59.86 26.10
N PRO A 185 19.01 -59.23 26.77
CA PRO A 185 19.07 -57.80 27.07
C PRO A 185 20.34 -57.38 27.84
N VAL A 186 20.85 -58.28 28.69
CA VAL A 186 22.05 -58.06 29.53
C VAL A 186 23.36 -58.38 28.83
N THR A 187 23.33 -59.01 27.65
CA THR A 187 24.55 -59.30 26.90
C THR A 187 25.18 -57.99 26.43
N ASP A 188 26.40 -57.76 26.88
CA ASP A 188 27.24 -56.61 26.56
C ASP A 188 28.61 -57.09 26.03
N GLN A 189 29.51 -56.14 25.76
CA GLN A 189 30.83 -56.47 25.22
C GLN A 189 31.65 -57.32 26.21
N ALA A 190 31.53 -57.05 27.51
CA ALA A 190 32.28 -57.79 28.53
C ALA A 190 31.86 -59.27 28.60
N ALA A 191 30.56 -59.55 28.45
CA ALA A 191 30.06 -60.92 28.37
C ALA A 191 30.59 -61.66 27.12
N ILE A 192 30.60 -61.00 25.96
CA ILE A 192 31.11 -61.58 24.71
C ILE A 192 32.62 -61.83 24.81
N ASP A 193 33.40 -60.88 25.32
CA ASP A 193 34.85 -61.01 25.52
C ASP A 193 35.19 -62.16 26.49
N ALA A 194 34.38 -62.34 27.55
CA ALA A 194 34.52 -63.44 28.49
C ALA A 194 34.27 -64.81 27.82
N ALA A 195 33.24 -64.92 26.98
CA ALA A 195 32.98 -66.14 26.20
C ALA A 195 34.11 -66.40 25.18
N GLN A 196 34.56 -65.36 24.47
CA GLN A 196 35.69 -65.44 23.53
C GLN A 196 36.97 -65.95 24.19
N ALA A 197 37.26 -65.50 25.41
CA ALA A 197 38.42 -65.97 26.17
C ALA A 197 38.37 -67.47 26.49
N LEU A 198 37.18 -68.04 26.68
CA LEU A 198 36.99 -69.48 26.87
C LEU A 198 37.11 -70.24 25.55
N VAL A 199 36.52 -69.75 24.46
CA VAL A 199 36.66 -70.32 23.10
C VAL A 199 38.13 -70.37 22.68
N ASN A 200 38.91 -69.34 23.00
CA ASN A 200 40.35 -69.29 22.68
C ASN A 200 41.16 -70.43 23.34
N LYS A 201 40.70 -70.98 24.47
CA LYS A 201 41.36 -72.08 25.20
C LYS A 201 41.05 -73.46 24.62
N VAL A 202 39.99 -73.60 23.82
CA VAL A 202 39.63 -74.86 23.13
C VAL A 202 40.72 -75.22 22.13
N THR A 203 41.14 -76.48 22.10
CA THR A 203 42.21 -76.95 21.21
C THR A 203 41.70 -77.79 20.04
N ASP A 204 40.52 -78.39 20.15
CA ASP A 204 39.84 -79.01 18.99
C ASP A 204 39.47 -77.95 17.95
N PRO A 205 40.04 -78.02 16.72
CA PRO A 205 39.85 -76.98 15.72
C PRO A 205 38.41 -76.92 15.19
N THR A 206 37.70 -78.04 15.15
CA THR A 206 36.32 -78.10 14.63
C THR A 206 35.35 -77.49 15.63
N VAL A 207 35.48 -77.86 16.90
CA VAL A 207 34.64 -77.31 17.98
C VAL A 207 34.93 -75.82 18.17
N LYS A 208 36.22 -75.43 18.15
CA LYS A 208 36.62 -74.02 18.25
C LYS A 208 36.01 -73.17 17.14
N ALA A 209 36.05 -73.65 15.89
CA ALA A 209 35.48 -72.92 14.76
C ALA A 209 33.95 -72.73 14.89
N ALA A 210 33.23 -73.76 15.33
CA ALA A 210 31.79 -73.68 15.55
C ALA A 210 31.44 -72.65 16.66
N LEU A 211 32.12 -72.72 17.80
CA LEU A 211 31.90 -71.78 18.90
C LEU A 211 32.33 -70.34 18.54
N GLN A 212 33.39 -70.18 17.74
CA GLN A 212 33.80 -68.87 17.24
C GLN A 212 32.72 -68.23 16.37
N ALA A 213 32.11 -69.00 15.47
CA ALA A 213 31.03 -68.50 14.63
C ALA A 213 29.83 -67.99 15.47
N ASP A 214 29.54 -68.67 16.59
CA ASP A 214 28.49 -68.24 17.52
C ASP A 214 28.90 -66.98 18.31
N VAL A 215 30.17 -66.82 18.70
CA VAL A 215 30.66 -65.57 19.32
C VAL A 215 30.57 -64.41 18.33
N ASP A 216 31.02 -64.59 17.09
CA ASP A 216 30.96 -63.58 16.03
C ASP A 216 29.49 -63.17 15.75
N LYS A 217 28.58 -64.15 15.80
CA LYS A 217 27.14 -63.89 15.70
C LYS A 217 26.61 -63.05 16.86
N ALA A 218 27.01 -63.34 18.09
CA ALA A 218 26.64 -62.54 19.25
C ALA A 218 27.15 -61.09 19.13
N GLN A 219 28.39 -60.91 18.64
CA GLN A 219 28.98 -59.59 18.41
C GLN A 219 28.17 -58.79 17.38
N ASN A 220 27.88 -59.37 16.23
CA ASN A 220 27.07 -58.71 15.19
C ASN A 220 25.68 -58.29 15.71
N LEU A 221 25.06 -59.12 16.55
CA LEU A 221 23.77 -58.80 17.18
C LEU A 221 23.89 -57.67 18.22
N LEU A 222 24.97 -57.61 18.97
CA LEU A 222 25.25 -56.53 19.92
C LEU A 222 25.47 -55.20 19.18
N ASP A 223 26.24 -55.22 18.10
CA ASP A 223 26.49 -54.05 17.25
C ASP A 223 25.18 -53.53 16.65
N ALA A 224 24.33 -54.44 16.14
CA ALA A 224 23.01 -54.09 15.64
C ALA A 224 22.09 -53.48 16.72
N LYS A 225 22.09 -54.04 17.94
CA LYS A 225 21.35 -53.51 19.10
C LYS A 225 21.82 -52.11 19.49
N ASN A 226 23.14 -51.88 19.51
CA ASN A 226 23.75 -50.59 19.81
C ASN A 226 23.41 -49.56 18.73
N ALA A 227 23.51 -49.94 17.45
CA ALA A 227 23.13 -49.09 16.33
C ALA A 227 21.64 -48.71 16.35
N ALA A 228 20.75 -49.66 16.66
CA ALA A 228 19.32 -49.40 16.81
C ALA A 228 19.03 -48.42 17.97
N THR A 229 19.72 -48.59 19.10
CA THR A 229 19.60 -47.69 20.26
C THR A 229 20.06 -46.27 19.91
N ALA A 230 21.20 -46.13 19.23
CA ALA A 230 21.69 -44.83 18.77
C ALA A 230 20.76 -44.17 17.74
N ALA A 231 20.22 -44.95 16.79
CA ALA A 231 19.27 -44.46 15.81
C ALA A 231 17.97 -43.97 16.46
N GLU A 232 17.47 -44.68 17.48
CA GLU A 232 16.31 -44.24 18.25
C GLU A 232 16.60 -42.94 19.03
N LYS A 233 17.76 -42.85 19.69
CA LYS A 233 18.18 -41.62 20.37
C LYS A 233 18.25 -40.42 19.41
N ALA A 234 18.77 -40.62 18.20
CA ALA A 234 18.82 -39.57 17.18
C ALA A 234 17.42 -39.12 16.72
N LYS A 235 16.45 -40.04 16.60
CA LYS A 235 15.05 -39.70 16.31
C LYS A 235 14.44 -38.88 17.44
N GLN A 236 14.67 -39.27 18.70
CA GLN A 236 14.20 -38.54 19.88
C GLN A 236 14.78 -37.13 19.92
N ASP A 237 16.09 -36.97 19.68
CA ASP A 237 16.75 -35.66 19.68
C ASP A 237 16.24 -34.76 18.55
N ALA A 238 16.06 -35.31 17.34
CA ALA A 238 15.51 -34.57 16.21
C ALA A 238 14.06 -34.13 16.46
N ALA A 239 13.23 -35.03 16.99
CA ALA A 239 11.84 -34.73 17.34
C ALA A 239 11.77 -33.69 18.47
N LYS A 240 12.57 -33.86 19.54
CA LYS A 240 12.66 -32.90 20.63
C LYS A 240 13.06 -31.51 20.14
N LYS A 241 14.12 -31.42 19.32
CA LYS A 241 14.55 -30.13 18.76
C LYS A 241 13.43 -29.47 17.97
N ALA A 242 12.76 -30.21 17.08
CA ALA A 242 11.69 -29.66 16.26
C ALA A 242 10.49 -29.19 17.10
N VAL A 243 10.10 -29.96 18.12
CA VAL A 243 9.02 -29.59 19.05
C VAL A 243 9.40 -28.37 19.87
N ASP A 244 10.60 -28.35 20.47
CA ASP A 244 11.11 -27.23 21.24
C ASP A 244 11.10 -25.93 20.41
N GLU A 245 11.53 -25.98 19.14
CA GLU A 245 11.58 -24.86 18.21
C GLU A 245 10.19 -24.28 17.85
N LEU A 246 9.08 -24.97 18.12
CA LEU A 246 7.73 -24.40 17.99
C LEU A 246 7.44 -23.30 19.03
N PHE A 247 8.16 -23.33 20.15
CA PHE A 247 7.90 -22.50 21.32
C PHE A 247 8.89 -21.35 21.49
N ASN A 248 8.47 -20.31 22.22
CA ASN A 248 9.36 -19.23 22.63
C ASN A 248 10.52 -19.76 23.47
N ASN A 249 11.71 -19.21 23.24
CA ASN A 249 12.97 -19.66 23.87
C ASN A 249 13.30 -21.15 23.65
N ASN A 250 12.72 -21.77 22.62
CA ASN A 250 12.87 -23.19 22.31
C ASN A 250 12.46 -24.08 23.49
N ALA A 251 11.36 -23.72 24.18
CA ALA A 251 10.94 -24.39 25.39
C ALA A 251 9.40 -24.52 25.48
N PRO A 252 8.85 -25.75 25.46
CA PRO A 252 7.40 -25.98 25.65
C PRO A 252 6.86 -25.44 26.97
N SER A 253 7.70 -25.29 27.98
CA SER A 253 7.38 -24.68 29.28
C SER A 253 7.08 -23.18 29.20
N SER A 254 7.45 -22.49 28.11
CA SER A 254 7.17 -21.06 27.92
C SER A 254 5.68 -20.73 27.79
N ASN A 255 4.83 -21.74 27.53
CA ASN A 255 3.39 -21.59 27.29
C ASN A 255 3.05 -20.59 26.16
N ALA A 256 3.99 -20.35 25.24
CA ALA A 256 3.79 -19.45 24.10
C ALA A 256 4.54 -19.99 22.87
N ILE A 257 3.88 -19.99 21.73
CA ILE A 257 4.50 -20.35 20.43
C ILE A 257 5.21 -19.14 19.82
N LYS A 258 6.23 -19.39 18.98
CA LYS A 258 6.93 -18.31 18.27
C LYS A 258 5.97 -17.59 17.31
N PRO A 259 6.27 -16.32 16.95
CA PRO A 259 5.51 -15.59 15.93
C PRO A 259 5.48 -16.31 14.56
N VAL A 260 6.54 -17.06 14.26
CA VAL A 260 6.72 -17.81 13.00
C VAL A 260 6.11 -19.21 13.03
N THR A 261 5.62 -19.69 14.18
CA THR A 261 5.02 -21.01 14.28
C THR A 261 3.64 -20.99 13.64
N ASP A 262 3.52 -21.72 12.54
CA ASP A 262 2.30 -21.95 11.77
C ASP A 262 1.93 -23.45 11.76
N GLN A 263 0.83 -23.80 11.10
CA GLN A 263 0.40 -25.20 11.00
C GLN A 263 1.46 -26.10 10.35
N ALA A 264 2.17 -25.60 9.33
CA ALA A 264 3.18 -26.38 8.62
C ALA A 264 4.37 -26.74 9.52
N ALA A 265 4.79 -25.82 10.40
CA ALA A 265 5.83 -26.08 11.39
C ALA A 265 5.40 -27.17 12.40
N ILE A 266 4.16 -27.10 12.89
CA ILE A 266 3.61 -28.10 13.81
C ILE A 266 3.52 -29.48 13.13
N ASP A 267 3.01 -29.54 11.91
CA ASP A 267 2.90 -30.78 11.13
C ASP A 267 4.29 -31.40 10.88
N ALA A 268 5.30 -30.57 10.59
CA ALA A 268 6.68 -31.03 10.42
C ALA A 268 7.27 -31.64 11.71
N ALA A 269 7.02 -31.02 12.87
CA ALA A 269 7.41 -31.58 14.16
C ALA A 269 6.66 -32.90 14.44
N GLN A 270 5.36 -32.96 14.17
CA GLN A 270 4.53 -34.15 14.33
C GLN A 270 5.07 -35.34 13.51
N VAL A 271 5.53 -35.11 12.28
CA VAL A 271 6.16 -36.15 11.45
C VAL A 271 7.39 -36.75 12.12
N LEU A 272 8.19 -35.95 12.81
CA LEU A 272 9.37 -36.43 13.54
C LEU A 272 8.97 -37.18 14.82
N VAL A 273 8.01 -36.67 15.58
CA VAL A 273 7.44 -37.36 16.76
C VAL A 273 6.87 -38.73 16.38
N ASN A 274 6.21 -38.85 15.22
CA ASN A 274 5.67 -40.12 14.73
C ASN A 274 6.74 -41.20 14.48
N LYS A 275 7.98 -40.79 14.18
CA LYS A 275 9.13 -41.70 13.95
C LYS A 275 9.76 -42.23 15.23
N VAL A 276 9.57 -41.55 16.37
CA VAL A 276 10.06 -42.00 17.69
C VAL A 276 9.36 -43.31 18.06
N THR A 277 10.14 -44.28 18.54
CA THR A 277 9.62 -45.61 18.91
C THR A 277 9.55 -45.84 20.42
N ASP A 278 10.34 -45.10 21.22
CA ASP A 278 10.20 -45.10 22.67
C ASP A 278 8.84 -44.49 23.09
N PRO A 279 7.95 -45.27 23.74
CA PRO A 279 6.58 -44.85 23.98
C PRO A 279 6.48 -43.68 24.98
N THR A 280 7.35 -43.65 25.99
CA THR A 280 7.36 -42.62 27.03
C THR A 280 7.78 -41.27 26.45
N THR A 281 8.87 -41.25 25.69
CA THR A 281 9.39 -40.04 25.04
C THR A 281 8.43 -39.55 23.97
N LYS A 282 7.87 -40.47 23.17
CA LYS A 282 6.86 -40.12 22.16
C LYS A 282 5.64 -39.46 22.78
N ALA A 283 5.11 -40.00 23.88
CA ALA A 283 3.95 -39.43 24.56
C ALA A 283 4.23 -38.02 25.10
N ALA A 284 5.40 -37.79 25.70
CA ALA A 284 5.80 -36.47 26.18
C ALA A 284 5.90 -35.44 25.05
N LEU A 285 6.58 -35.78 23.94
CA LEU A 285 6.70 -34.92 22.78
C LEU A 285 5.36 -34.68 22.08
N GLN A 286 4.48 -35.69 22.04
CA GLN A 286 3.13 -35.54 21.51
C GLN A 286 2.32 -34.52 22.31
N ALA A 287 2.38 -34.57 23.64
CA ALA A 287 1.69 -33.60 24.49
C ALA A 287 2.18 -32.17 24.22
N ASP A 288 3.47 -31.99 23.95
CA ASP A 288 4.02 -30.68 23.57
C ASP A 288 3.57 -30.25 22.15
N VAL A 289 3.46 -31.16 21.18
CA VAL A 289 2.87 -30.85 19.86
C VAL A 289 1.40 -30.44 20.00
N ASP A 290 0.61 -31.19 20.76
CA ASP A 290 -0.81 -30.89 21.00
C ASP A 290 -0.97 -29.53 21.71
N LYS A 291 -0.07 -29.21 22.63
CA LYS A 291 0.00 -27.90 23.28
C LYS A 291 0.33 -26.78 22.30
N ALA A 292 1.30 -26.98 21.40
CA ALA A 292 1.60 -26.01 20.34
C ALA A 292 0.38 -25.78 19.45
N GLN A 293 -0.34 -26.86 19.09
CA GLN A 293 -1.57 -26.77 18.30
C GLN A 293 -2.68 -26.00 19.03
N GLN A 294 -2.87 -26.25 20.32
CA GLN A 294 -3.84 -25.52 21.12
C GLN A 294 -3.51 -24.02 21.19
N LEU A 295 -2.23 -23.68 21.40
CA LEU A 295 -1.77 -22.29 21.40
C LEU A 295 -1.93 -21.62 20.03
N LEU A 296 -1.71 -22.37 18.93
CA LEU A 296 -1.97 -21.89 17.57
C LEU A 296 -3.45 -21.57 17.36
N ASN A 297 -4.34 -22.48 17.76
CA ASN A 297 -5.79 -22.31 17.62
C ASN A 297 -6.31 -21.15 18.49
N ASN A 298 -5.70 -20.92 19.66
CA ASN A 298 -6.06 -19.84 20.59
C ASN A 298 -5.33 -18.52 20.31
N SER A 299 -4.60 -18.41 19.20
CA SER A 299 -3.88 -17.19 18.84
C SER A 299 -4.83 -16.00 18.75
N VAL A 300 -4.59 -14.97 19.56
CA VAL A 300 -5.32 -13.69 19.41
C VAL A 300 -4.82 -12.98 18.16
N LEU A 301 -5.69 -12.86 17.17
CA LEU A 301 -5.41 -12.22 15.89
C LEU A 301 -5.77 -10.73 15.92
N ALA A 302 -4.99 -9.91 15.21
CA ALA A 302 -5.26 -8.48 15.10
C ALA A 302 -6.39 -8.21 14.09
N ILE A 303 -7.29 -7.29 14.42
CA ILE A 303 -8.30 -6.81 13.48
C ILE A 303 -7.67 -5.67 12.64
N PRO A 304 -7.71 -5.73 11.29
CA PRO A 304 -7.18 -4.66 10.47
C PRO A 304 -7.86 -3.32 10.79
N GLN A 305 -7.08 -2.25 10.86
CA GLN A 305 -7.57 -0.89 11.01
C GLN A 305 -7.67 -0.26 9.63
N LEU A 306 -8.87 0.13 9.22
CA LEU A 306 -9.11 0.66 7.87
C LEU A 306 -9.16 2.18 7.91
N ASN A 307 -8.49 2.82 6.95
CA ASN A 307 -8.63 4.26 6.79
C ASN A 307 -10.03 4.57 6.22
N PRO A 308 -10.68 5.66 6.67
CA PRO A 308 -11.95 6.08 6.12
C PRO A 308 -11.82 6.38 4.62
N MET A 309 -12.92 6.17 3.88
CA MET A 309 -12.96 6.37 2.43
C MET A 309 -14.22 7.14 2.02
N THR A 310 -14.07 8.03 1.06
CA THR A 310 -15.12 8.84 0.44
C THR A 310 -15.24 8.56 -1.06
N GLU A 311 -16.29 9.06 -1.72
CA GLU A 311 -16.48 8.94 -3.18
C GLU A 311 -15.34 9.58 -4.00
N ALA A 312 -14.59 10.52 -3.42
CA ALA A 312 -13.45 11.17 -4.06
C ALA A 312 -12.17 10.33 -4.05
N ASP A 313 -12.07 9.36 -3.13
CA ASP A 313 -10.87 8.55 -2.98
C ASP A 313 -10.79 7.44 -4.03
N THR A 314 -9.57 7.16 -4.50
CA THR A 314 -9.29 6.05 -5.44
C THR A 314 -8.45 4.95 -4.81
N VAL A 315 -7.75 5.25 -3.71
CA VAL A 315 -6.86 4.33 -3.02
C VAL A 315 -7.48 3.96 -1.67
N PHE A 316 -7.75 2.67 -1.50
CA PHE A 316 -8.11 2.12 -0.21
C PHE A 316 -6.84 1.72 0.54
N SER A 317 -6.79 2.00 1.84
CA SER A 317 -5.62 1.71 2.67
C SER A 317 -6.00 1.38 4.11
N GLY A 318 -5.07 0.77 4.83
CA GLY A 318 -5.22 0.47 6.24
C GLY A 318 -3.92 -0.05 6.84
N LYS A 319 -4.01 -0.48 8.10
CA LYS A 319 -2.90 -1.01 8.88
C LYS A 319 -3.32 -2.24 9.67
N LEU A 320 -2.47 -3.26 9.69
CA LEU A 320 -2.59 -4.45 10.51
C LEU A 320 -1.52 -4.43 11.60
N ASP A 321 -1.86 -4.76 12.85
CA ASP A 321 -0.85 -4.97 13.89
C ASP A 321 -0.12 -6.30 13.63
N VAL A 322 1.11 -6.18 13.11
CA VAL A 322 1.98 -7.30 12.74
C VAL A 322 2.95 -7.73 13.84
N SER A 323 2.85 -7.15 15.05
CA SER A 323 3.76 -7.44 16.18
C SER A 323 3.70 -8.91 16.62
N LYS A 324 2.52 -9.51 16.55
CA LYS A 324 2.30 -10.93 16.86
C LYS A 324 2.35 -11.80 15.62
N TYR A 325 1.76 -11.36 14.51
CA TYR A 325 1.63 -12.17 13.30
C TYR A 325 1.55 -11.28 12.07
N ASN A 326 2.41 -11.53 11.09
CA ASN A 326 2.32 -10.91 9.77
C ASN A 326 1.86 -11.96 8.75
N PRO A 327 0.64 -11.85 8.18
CA PRO A 327 0.17 -12.78 7.15
C PRO A 327 0.87 -12.59 5.80
N GLY A 328 1.67 -11.53 5.63
CA GLY A 328 2.34 -11.14 4.39
C GLY A 328 1.37 -10.60 3.32
N THR A 329 0.12 -11.04 3.33
CA THR A 329 -0.93 -10.61 2.40
C THR A 329 -2.29 -10.47 3.09
N ILE A 330 -3.13 -9.63 2.51
CA ILE A 330 -4.50 -9.37 2.92
C ILE A 330 -5.41 -9.40 1.69
N ARG A 331 -6.59 -10.00 1.82
CA ARG A 331 -7.60 -10.05 0.76
C ARG A 331 -8.58 -8.90 0.94
N ILE A 332 -8.84 -8.17 -0.13
CA ILE A 332 -9.78 -7.05 -0.18
C ILE A 332 -11.07 -7.53 -0.85
N TYR A 333 -12.20 -7.09 -0.29
CA TYR A 333 -13.55 -7.29 -0.81
C TYR A 333 -14.18 -5.96 -1.20
N ILE A 334 -15.02 -6.00 -2.23
CA ILE A 334 -15.91 -4.91 -2.59
C ILE A 334 -17.32 -5.50 -2.65
N ASN A 335 -18.22 -4.99 -1.81
CA ASN A 335 -19.61 -5.48 -1.70
C ASN A 335 -19.68 -7.01 -1.51
N ASN A 336 -18.86 -7.53 -0.58
CA ASN A 336 -18.69 -8.96 -0.28
C ASN A 336 -18.13 -9.84 -1.41
N ALA A 337 -17.83 -9.30 -2.60
CA ALA A 337 -17.10 -10.02 -3.64
C ALA A 337 -15.58 -9.85 -3.45
N PRO A 338 -14.78 -10.94 -3.48
CA PRO A 338 -13.32 -10.83 -3.48
C PRO A 338 -12.85 -9.99 -4.66
N ALA A 339 -12.08 -8.93 -4.38
CA ALA A 339 -11.57 -8.03 -5.41
C ALA A 339 -10.10 -8.34 -5.74
N THR A 340 -9.25 -8.46 -4.72
CA THR A 340 -7.81 -8.71 -4.90
C THR A 340 -7.15 -9.22 -3.63
N VAL A 341 -5.89 -9.63 -3.72
CA VAL A 341 -4.99 -9.87 -2.59
C VAL A 341 -3.79 -8.94 -2.73
N VAL A 342 -3.47 -8.19 -1.66
CA VAL A 342 -2.35 -7.25 -1.63
C VAL A 342 -1.39 -7.58 -0.51
N THR A 343 -0.14 -7.17 -0.67
CA THR A 343 0.91 -7.36 0.33
C THR A 343 0.71 -6.43 1.52
N VAL A 344 1.03 -6.93 2.71
CA VAL A 344 1.15 -6.15 3.95
C VAL A 344 2.65 -5.95 4.18
N ASP A 345 3.09 -4.69 4.32
CA ASP A 345 4.51 -4.39 4.55
C ASP A 345 4.98 -4.80 5.97
N ALA A 346 6.28 -4.67 6.24
CA ALA A 346 6.87 -5.02 7.55
C ALA A 346 6.35 -4.16 8.71
N SER A 347 5.77 -2.99 8.42
CA SER A 347 5.14 -2.09 9.40
C SER A 347 3.63 -2.30 9.52
N GLY A 348 3.07 -3.24 8.76
CA GLY A 348 1.65 -3.58 8.76
C GLY A 348 0.79 -2.76 7.79
N ASN A 349 1.36 -1.88 6.96
CA ASN A 349 0.55 -1.07 6.05
C ASN A 349 0.19 -1.85 4.79
N PHE A 350 -1.00 -1.56 4.26
CA PHE A 350 -1.44 -2.04 2.95
C PHE A 350 -2.21 -0.94 2.22
N SER A 351 -2.09 -0.92 0.89
CA SER A 351 -2.87 -0.01 0.04
C SER A 351 -3.17 -0.66 -1.31
N PHE A 352 -4.29 -0.28 -1.91
CA PHE A 352 -4.69 -0.74 -3.23
C PHE A 352 -5.53 0.34 -3.93
N ASN A 353 -5.18 0.63 -5.19
CA ASN A 353 -6.00 1.49 -6.02
C ASN A 353 -7.25 0.71 -6.46
N ILE A 354 -8.36 0.92 -5.75
CA ILE A 354 -9.65 0.33 -6.12
C ILE A 354 -10.39 1.18 -7.15
N GLY A 355 -9.97 2.44 -7.39
CA GLY A 355 -10.69 3.43 -8.18
C GLY A 355 -11.87 4.05 -7.42
N ASN A 356 -12.56 5.02 -8.03
CA ASN A 356 -13.70 5.69 -7.39
C ASN A 356 -14.83 4.70 -7.08
N ARG A 357 -15.40 4.80 -5.88
CA ARG A 357 -16.51 3.97 -5.37
C ARG A 357 -17.72 4.83 -5.03
N LYS A 358 -18.92 4.24 -5.14
CA LYS A 358 -20.18 4.94 -4.82
C LYS A 358 -20.42 4.95 -3.32
N ALA A 359 -21.05 6.00 -2.81
CA ALA A 359 -21.49 6.01 -1.42
C ALA A 359 -22.37 4.78 -1.13
N GLY A 360 -22.08 4.13 -0.01
CA GLY A 360 -22.72 2.88 0.38
C GLY A 360 -21.98 1.60 -0.08
N ASP A 361 -20.99 1.67 -0.97
CA ASP A 361 -20.12 0.52 -1.24
C ASP A 361 -19.41 0.09 0.06
N VAL A 362 -19.36 -1.22 0.31
CA VAL A 362 -18.68 -1.78 1.50
C VAL A 362 -17.35 -2.37 1.08
N ILE A 363 -16.26 -1.80 1.57
CA ILE A 363 -14.90 -2.30 1.35
C ILE A 363 -14.48 -3.09 2.57
N GLY A 364 -14.29 -4.39 2.39
CA GLY A 364 -13.93 -5.31 3.45
C GLY A 364 -12.51 -5.82 3.29
N VAL A 365 -11.91 -6.28 4.37
CA VAL A 365 -10.66 -7.02 4.34
C VAL A 365 -10.68 -8.20 5.29
N ASP A 366 -9.98 -9.27 4.92
CA ASP A 366 -9.59 -10.36 5.80
C ASP A 366 -8.21 -10.91 5.39
N TYR A 367 -7.63 -11.77 6.22
CA TYR A 367 -6.35 -12.41 5.91
C TYR A 367 -6.34 -13.86 6.36
N LYS A 368 -5.37 -14.62 5.85
CA LYS A 368 -5.14 -16.00 6.31
C LYS A 368 -4.46 -15.95 7.67
N ASP A 369 -5.01 -16.65 8.64
CA ASP A 369 -4.36 -16.80 9.94
C ASP A 369 -3.21 -17.82 9.89
N ARG A 370 -2.62 -18.09 11.06
CA ARG A 370 -1.48 -19.03 11.18
C ARG A 370 -1.84 -20.49 10.86
N THR A 371 -3.12 -20.83 10.72
CA THR A 371 -3.57 -22.15 10.22
C THR A 371 -3.60 -22.21 8.69
N GLY A 372 -3.38 -21.07 8.02
CA GLY A 372 -3.43 -20.93 6.57
C GLY A 372 -4.84 -20.68 6.03
N GLN A 373 -5.84 -20.54 6.90
CA GLN A 373 -7.24 -20.32 6.54
C GLN A 373 -7.65 -18.86 6.72
N TYR A 374 -8.58 -18.39 5.89
CA TYR A 374 -9.15 -17.05 6.06
C TYR A 374 -10.06 -17.00 7.29
N ASN A 375 -9.75 -16.07 8.20
CA ASN A 375 -10.46 -16.01 9.47
C ASN A 375 -11.57 -14.97 9.43
N THR A 376 -12.83 -15.41 9.51
CA THR A 376 -14.01 -14.54 9.47
C THR A 376 -14.08 -13.58 10.67
N THR A 377 -13.44 -13.91 11.80
CA THR A 377 -13.43 -13.02 12.99
C THR A 377 -12.50 -11.82 12.80
N THR A 378 -11.50 -11.93 11.92
CA THR A 378 -10.61 -10.81 11.53
C THR A 378 -11.22 -9.91 10.47
N LYS A 379 -12.35 -10.33 9.87
CA LYS A 379 -12.99 -9.59 8.79
C LYS A 379 -13.52 -8.27 9.31
N THR A 380 -13.08 -7.19 8.68
CA THR A 380 -13.49 -5.81 9.01
C THR A 380 -13.86 -5.09 7.73
N SER A 381 -14.68 -4.06 7.82
CA SER A 381 -15.12 -3.30 6.66
C SER A 381 -15.41 -1.85 6.98
N ILE A 382 -15.22 -1.00 5.99
CA ILE A 382 -15.70 0.37 5.99
C ILE A 382 -16.73 0.55 4.88
N THR A 383 -17.64 1.49 5.10
CA THR A 383 -18.59 1.91 4.08
C THR A 383 -18.08 3.21 3.46
N VAL A 384 -18.05 3.27 2.12
CA VAL A 384 -17.69 4.48 1.40
C VAL A 384 -18.73 5.55 1.72
N THR A 385 -18.24 6.68 2.25
CA THR A 385 -19.09 7.79 2.65
C THR A 385 -19.27 8.81 1.52
N PRO A 386 -20.45 9.45 1.41
CA PRO A 386 -20.63 10.51 0.43
C PRO A 386 -19.77 11.71 0.80
N VAL A 387 -19.19 12.36 -0.21
CA VAL A 387 -18.62 13.70 -0.01
C VAL A 387 -19.79 14.68 0.14
N ALA A 388 -19.88 15.36 1.28
CA ALA A 388 -20.90 16.38 1.52
C ALA A 388 -20.84 17.43 0.40
N SER A 389 -21.93 17.61 -0.35
CA SER A 389 -21.95 18.59 -1.43
C SER A 389 -22.08 19.98 -0.84
N ASN A 390 -20.97 20.69 -0.70
CA ASN A 390 -20.93 22.12 -0.40
C ASN A 390 -21.27 22.98 -1.63
N LEU A 391 -22.09 22.46 -2.55
CA LEU A 391 -22.47 23.16 -3.77
C LEU A 391 -23.42 24.30 -3.42
N THR A 392 -22.97 25.53 -3.62
CA THR A 392 -23.74 26.74 -3.38
C THR A 392 -23.68 27.65 -4.60
N ILE A 393 -24.79 28.26 -4.97
CA ILE A 393 -24.87 29.28 -6.02
C ILE A 393 -25.10 30.66 -5.38
N ASN A 394 -24.35 31.67 -5.82
CA ASN A 394 -24.57 33.05 -5.40
C ASN A 394 -25.87 33.60 -5.99
N LYS A 395 -26.40 34.70 -5.46
CA LYS A 395 -27.61 35.32 -6.03
C LYS A 395 -27.26 35.96 -7.37
N MET A 396 -28.26 36.10 -8.23
CA MET A 396 -28.11 36.70 -9.56
C MET A 396 -29.23 37.72 -9.78
N THR A 397 -28.89 38.85 -10.37
CA THR A 397 -29.79 39.93 -10.79
C THR A 397 -29.78 40.06 -12.32
N GLU A 398 -30.72 40.83 -12.87
CA GLU A 398 -30.77 41.11 -14.32
C GLU A 398 -29.55 41.89 -14.85
N ASN A 399 -28.74 42.47 -13.95
CA ASN A 399 -27.50 43.15 -14.29
C ASN A 399 -26.30 42.20 -14.39
N ASP A 400 -26.36 41.04 -13.74
CA ASP A 400 -25.32 40.03 -13.74
C ASP A 400 -25.31 39.23 -15.06
N ASP A 401 -24.12 38.80 -15.49
CA ASP A 401 -23.92 37.96 -16.68
C ASP A 401 -23.11 36.67 -16.40
N THR A 402 -22.72 36.46 -15.14
CA THR A 402 -21.98 35.28 -14.70
C THR A 402 -22.68 34.53 -13.57
N ILE A 403 -22.72 33.20 -13.65
CA ILE A 403 -23.05 32.35 -12.51
C ILE A 403 -21.78 32.15 -11.68
N THR A 404 -21.85 32.42 -10.37
CA THR A 404 -20.76 32.19 -9.42
C THR A 404 -21.21 31.38 -8.22
N GLY A 405 -20.26 30.77 -7.51
CA GLY A 405 -20.56 29.98 -6.32
C GLY A 405 -19.38 29.16 -5.83
N LYS A 406 -19.67 28.19 -4.95
CA LYS A 406 -18.68 27.29 -4.35
C LYS A 406 -19.11 25.84 -4.46
N THR A 407 -18.13 24.93 -4.53
CA THR A 407 -18.30 23.49 -4.48
C THR A 407 -17.00 22.84 -3.97
N ALA A 408 -16.81 21.53 -4.13
CA ALA A 408 -15.58 20.87 -3.75
C ALA A 408 -14.42 21.34 -4.65
N PRO A 409 -13.20 21.52 -4.12
CA PRO A 409 -12.03 21.89 -4.92
C PRO A 409 -11.88 21.04 -6.18
N ASN A 410 -11.59 21.68 -7.31
CA ASN A 410 -11.38 21.04 -8.62
C ASN A 410 -12.59 20.24 -9.16
N ALA A 411 -13.76 20.30 -8.51
CA ALA A 411 -14.93 19.54 -8.96
C ALA A 411 -15.41 20.00 -10.33
N LYS A 412 -15.77 19.04 -11.19
CA LYS A 412 -16.38 19.31 -12.49
C LYS A 412 -17.83 19.74 -12.28
N VAL A 413 -18.22 20.87 -12.84
CA VAL A 413 -19.56 21.47 -12.70
C VAL A 413 -20.22 21.65 -14.06
N ARG A 414 -21.55 21.62 -14.09
CA ARG A 414 -22.37 21.92 -15.28
C ARG A 414 -23.36 23.02 -14.93
N TYR A 415 -23.38 24.07 -15.75
CA TYR A 415 -24.22 25.24 -15.58
C TYR A 415 -25.52 25.03 -16.35
N VAL A 416 -26.64 25.37 -15.72
CA VAL A 416 -27.98 25.19 -16.28
C VAL A 416 -28.76 26.51 -16.29
N VAL A 417 -29.57 26.72 -17.32
CA VAL A 417 -30.51 27.83 -17.45
C VAL A 417 -31.87 27.25 -17.85
N ASN A 418 -32.91 27.53 -17.05
CA ASN A 418 -34.24 26.94 -17.18
C ASN A 418 -34.22 25.40 -17.31
N GLY A 419 -33.34 24.75 -16.55
CA GLY A 419 -33.16 23.29 -16.54
C GLY A 419 -32.36 22.72 -17.72
N GLN A 420 -31.94 23.54 -18.69
CA GLN A 420 -31.11 23.13 -19.82
C GLN A 420 -29.63 23.39 -19.54
N ALA A 421 -28.76 22.42 -19.83
CA ALA A 421 -27.31 22.60 -19.69
C ALA A 421 -26.79 23.59 -20.74
N VAL A 422 -26.12 24.63 -20.28
CA VAL A 422 -25.56 25.68 -21.14
C VAL A 422 -24.04 25.65 -21.21
N ASN A 423 -23.36 25.16 -20.18
CA ASN A 423 -21.90 25.09 -20.15
C ASN A 423 -21.40 24.05 -19.13
N VAL A 424 -20.13 23.67 -19.22
CA VAL A 424 -19.42 22.80 -18.28
C VAL A 424 -18.10 23.46 -17.90
N GLY A 425 -17.71 23.36 -16.64
CA GLY A 425 -16.44 23.89 -16.16
C GLY A 425 -15.91 23.11 -14.97
N ASN A 426 -14.88 23.66 -14.33
CA ASN A 426 -14.31 23.14 -13.10
C ASN A 426 -14.24 24.25 -12.06
N ALA A 427 -14.48 23.90 -10.80
CA ALA A 427 -14.13 24.77 -9.69
C ALA A 427 -12.61 24.87 -9.52
N ASP A 428 -12.13 25.97 -8.96
CA ASP A 428 -10.72 26.16 -8.64
C ASP A 428 -10.27 25.32 -7.43
N ALA A 429 -8.99 25.42 -7.06
CA ALA A 429 -8.41 24.70 -5.91
C ALA A 429 -9.01 25.11 -4.55
N ASN A 430 -9.72 26.23 -4.48
CA ASN A 430 -10.45 26.70 -3.30
C ASN A 430 -11.96 26.40 -3.39
N GLY A 431 -12.39 25.69 -4.44
CA GLY A 431 -13.77 25.32 -4.68
C GLY A 431 -14.63 26.44 -5.28
N ASN A 432 -14.08 27.58 -5.70
CA ASN A 432 -14.87 28.63 -6.36
C ASN A 432 -15.10 28.28 -7.83
N TYR A 433 -16.28 28.60 -8.34
CA TYR A 433 -16.56 28.51 -9.78
C TYR A 433 -17.16 29.83 -10.29
N SER A 434 -16.90 30.14 -11.56
CA SER A 434 -17.44 31.30 -12.25
C SER A 434 -17.63 30.97 -13.73
N MET A 435 -18.80 31.27 -14.28
CA MET A 435 -19.09 31.04 -15.70
C MET A 435 -19.95 32.15 -16.27
N TYR A 436 -19.47 32.72 -17.37
CA TYR A 436 -20.25 33.67 -18.17
C TYR A 436 -21.38 32.95 -18.92
N ILE A 437 -22.60 33.43 -18.72
CA ILE A 437 -23.82 32.95 -19.38
C ILE A 437 -24.62 34.07 -20.05
N GLY A 438 -24.11 35.30 -20.01
CA GLY A 438 -24.81 36.49 -20.49
C GLY A 438 -25.93 36.95 -19.55
N LYS A 439 -26.39 38.18 -19.73
CA LYS A 439 -27.48 38.76 -18.92
C LYS A 439 -28.78 37.99 -19.13
N GLN A 440 -29.46 37.72 -18.02
CA GLN A 440 -30.71 36.96 -18.01
C GLN A 440 -31.90 37.86 -17.67
N LYS A 441 -33.08 37.52 -18.22
CA LYS A 441 -34.32 38.21 -17.87
C LYS A 441 -34.72 37.89 -16.43
N THR A 442 -35.33 38.84 -15.73
CA THR A 442 -35.96 38.59 -14.42
C THR A 442 -36.86 37.36 -14.46
N GLY A 443 -36.78 36.51 -13.44
CA GLY A 443 -37.54 35.27 -13.34
C GLY A 443 -36.88 34.05 -14.00
N THR A 444 -35.80 34.22 -14.76
CA THR A 444 -35.02 33.10 -15.29
C THR A 444 -34.41 32.28 -14.15
N VAL A 445 -34.53 30.95 -14.20
CA VAL A 445 -33.90 30.07 -13.20
C VAL A 445 -32.55 29.64 -13.72
N VAL A 446 -31.49 29.98 -12.99
CA VAL A 446 -30.12 29.57 -13.29
C VAL A 446 -29.64 28.59 -12.23
N GLY A 447 -28.73 27.68 -12.57
CA GLY A 447 -28.25 26.69 -11.63
C GLY A 447 -26.91 26.10 -11.97
N VAL A 448 -26.38 25.34 -11.02
CA VAL A 448 -25.16 24.55 -11.18
C VAL A 448 -25.39 23.15 -10.65
N GLU A 449 -24.87 22.17 -11.37
CA GLU A 449 -24.80 20.78 -10.98
C GLU A 449 -23.33 20.39 -10.80
N VAL A 450 -23.02 19.54 -9.83
CA VAL A 450 -21.67 18.98 -9.65
C VAL A 450 -21.63 17.56 -10.18
N PHE A 451 -20.59 17.23 -10.94
CA PHE A 451 -20.36 15.89 -11.44
C PHE A 451 -19.95 14.98 -10.29
N ASP A 452 -20.56 13.80 -10.25
CA ASP A 452 -20.26 12.72 -9.34
C ASP A 452 -19.46 11.64 -10.11
N PRO A 453 -18.14 11.53 -9.83
CA PRO A 453 -17.29 10.54 -10.49
C PRO A 453 -17.72 9.10 -10.22
N ALA A 454 -18.34 8.82 -9.07
CA ALA A 454 -18.68 7.45 -8.67
C ALA A 454 -19.89 6.90 -9.43
N THR A 455 -20.85 7.77 -9.75
CA THR A 455 -22.05 7.40 -10.53
C THR A 455 -21.93 7.75 -12.01
N ASN A 456 -20.86 8.44 -12.40
CA ASN A 456 -20.66 9.01 -13.73
C ASN A 456 -21.85 9.88 -14.19
N LYS A 457 -22.48 10.58 -13.24
CA LYS A 457 -23.67 11.43 -13.44
C LYS A 457 -23.51 12.76 -12.71
N TYR A 458 -24.31 13.75 -13.06
CA TYR A 458 -24.39 15.00 -12.32
C TYR A 458 -25.39 14.88 -11.17
N LYS A 459 -25.04 15.41 -9.98
CA LYS A 459 -25.96 15.55 -8.85
C LYS A 459 -27.03 16.61 -9.17
N ALA A 460 -28.13 16.61 -8.43
CA ALA A 460 -29.24 17.55 -8.63
C ALA A 460 -28.75 19.02 -8.60
N ALA A 461 -29.33 19.85 -9.47
CA ALA A 461 -28.94 21.25 -9.61
C ALA A 461 -29.28 22.05 -8.34
N VAL A 462 -28.36 22.91 -7.92
CA VAL A 462 -28.64 24.01 -7.01
C VAL A 462 -28.95 25.24 -7.85
N THR A 463 -30.14 25.81 -7.66
CA THR A 463 -30.66 26.89 -8.52
C THR A 463 -30.91 28.18 -7.75
N THR A 464 -30.85 29.30 -8.45
CA THR A 464 -31.36 30.60 -8.01
C THR A 464 -32.17 31.25 -9.13
N THR A 465 -33.05 32.17 -8.78
CA THR A 465 -33.86 32.93 -9.75
C THR A 465 -33.27 34.31 -9.93
N VAL A 466 -33.18 34.76 -11.18
CA VAL A 466 -32.67 36.09 -11.54
C VAL A 466 -33.64 37.15 -11.03
N LEU A 467 -33.17 38.02 -10.15
CA LEU A 467 -33.94 39.08 -9.50
C LEU A 467 -33.90 40.39 -10.29
N ALA A 468 -34.99 41.19 -10.24
CA ALA A 468 -34.98 42.55 -10.78
C ALA A 468 -34.23 43.51 -9.86
N VAL A 469 -33.55 44.50 -10.44
CA VAL A 469 -32.90 45.59 -9.69
C VAL A 469 -33.89 46.75 -9.56
N ASN A 470 -34.70 46.72 -8.51
CA ASN A 470 -35.75 47.72 -8.28
C ASN A 470 -35.18 49.02 -7.67
N VAL A 471 -34.65 49.92 -8.50
CA VAL A 471 -34.22 51.26 -8.10
C VAL A 471 -34.99 52.35 -8.84
N THR A 472 -35.50 53.34 -8.11
CA THR A 472 -36.18 54.52 -8.67
C THR A 472 -35.45 55.79 -8.25
N ILE A 473 -35.42 56.81 -9.11
CA ILE A 473 -34.96 58.16 -8.76
C ILE A 473 -36.16 59.10 -8.93
N GLN A 474 -36.49 59.87 -7.90
CA GLN A 474 -37.50 60.92 -8.00
C GLN A 474 -37.05 61.98 -9.01
N SER A 475 -37.99 62.55 -9.76
CA SER A 475 -37.68 63.61 -10.74
C SER A 475 -36.96 64.77 -10.06
N MET A 476 -35.85 65.22 -10.66
CA MET A 476 -35.03 66.32 -10.13
C MET A 476 -35.18 67.58 -10.98
N THR A 477 -35.30 68.72 -10.30
CA THR A 477 -35.23 70.06 -10.88
C THR A 477 -33.96 70.79 -10.45
N ASN A 478 -33.65 71.92 -11.08
CA ASN A 478 -32.50 72.77 -10.76
C ASN A 478 -32.57 73.45 -9.38
N THR A 479 -33.65 73.22 -8.63
CA THR A 479 -33.80 73.67 -7.24
C THR A 479 -33.61 72.54 -6.23
N ASN A 480 -33.60 71.27 -6.66
CA ASN A 480 -33.35 70.14 -5.76
C ASN A 480 -31.85 69.99 -5.49
N ASP A 481 -31.48 69.77 -4.23
CA ASP A 481 -30.11 69.58 -3.76
C ASP A 481 -29.81 68.13 -3.31
N THR A 482 -30.82 67.27 -3.35
CA THR A 482 -30.78 65.87 -2.92
C THR A 482 -31.28 64.95 -4.03
N VAL A 483 -30.67 63.77 -4.14
CA VAL A 483 -31.18 62.65 -4.95
C VAL A 483 -31.97 61.74 -4.03
N SER A 484 -33.28 61.67 -4.25
CA SER A 484 -34.20 60.81 -3.50
C SER A 484 -34.80 59.71 -4.39
N GLY A 485 -35.26 58.64 -3.78
CA GLY A 485 -35.81 57.50 -4.50
C GLY A 485 -35.99 56.26 -3.64
N THR A 486 -36.18 55.12 -4.30
CA THR A 486 -36.28 53.81 -3.63
C THR A 486 -35.28 52.81 -4.20
N ALA A 487 -34.84 51.88 -3.36
CA ALA A 487 -33.98 50.75 -3.69
C ALA A 487 -34.34 49.56 -2.76
N PRO A 488 -33.79 48.34 -2.95
CA PRO A 488 -33.97 47.26 -1.99
C PRO A 488 -33.54 47.69 -0.57
N ALA A 489 -34.29 47.26 0.44
CA ALA A 489 -34.02 47.65 1.84
C ALA A 489 -32.58 47.37 2.24
N ASN A 490 -31.93 48.35 2.89
CA ASN A 490 -30.52 48.29 3.31
C ASN A 490 -29.50 48.16 2.16
N ALA A 491 -29.88 48.33 0.89
CA ALA A 491 -28.95 48.31 -0.22
C ALA A 491 -27.95 49.47 -0.13
N LYS A 492 -26.66 49.19 -0.36
CA LYS A 492 -25.63 50.22 -0.50
C LYS A 492 -25.68 50.81 -1.91
N LEU A 493 -25.66 52.13 -2.00
CA LEU A 493 -25.85 52.90 -3.21
C LEU A 493 -24.66 53.84 -3.45
N ARG A 494 -24.34 54.10 -4.71
CA ARG A 494 -23.39 55.12 -5.15
C ARG A 494 -24.08 56.09 -6.08
N PHE A 495 -23.95 57.38 -5.82
CA PHE A 495 -24.62 58.46 -6.53
C PHE A 495 -23.62 59.16 -7.44
N LEU A 496 -24.02 59.37 -8.69
CA LEU A 496 -23.15 59.94 -9.72
C LEU A 496 -23.79 61.18 -10.34
N ILE A 497 -22.96 62.18 -10.61
CA ILE A 497 -23.32 63.39 -11.34
C ILE A 497 -22.45 63.42 -12.61
N ASN A 498 -23.08 63.44 -13.78
CA ASN A 498 -22.42 63.33 -15.10
C ASN A 498 -21.41 62.17 -15.16
N GLY A 499 -21.79 61.01 -14.60
CA GLY A 499 -20.95 59.80 -14.58
C GLY A 499 -19.83 59.79 -13.54
N THR A 500 -19.64 60.87 -12.77
CA THR A 500 -18.64 60.93 -11.69
C THR A 500 -19.31 60.62 -10.35
N ALA A 501 -18.78 59.67 -9.59
CA ALA A 501 -19.29 59.36 -8.26
C ALA A 501 -19.04 60.53 -7.29
N VAL A 502 -20.12 61.04 -6.69
CA VAL A 502 -20.07 62.19 -5.77
C VAL A 502 -20.42 61.81 -4.33
N ASN A 503 -21.16 60.71 -4.12
CA ASN A 503 -21.60 60.30 -2.79
C ASN A 503 -21.89 58.79 -2.73
N VAL A 504 -21.91 58.24 -1.52
CA VAL A 504 -22.37 56.87 -1.24
C VAL A 504 -23.40 56.90 -0.13
N GLY A 505 -24.38 56.01 -0.20
CA GLY A 505 -25.46 55.93 0.77
C GLY A 505 -25.98 54.52 0.94
N THR A 506 -27.01 54.41 1.77
CA THR A 506 -27.73 53.16 1.98
C THR A 506 -29.21 53.49 1.97
N ALA A 507 -30.03 52.65 1.33
CA ALA A 507 -31.47 52.71 1.50
C ALA A 507 -31.85 52.27 2.92
N ASP A 508 -32.88 52.89 3.49
CA ASP A 508 -33.36 52.51 4.82
C ASP A 508 -34.06 51.13 4.82
N ALA A 509 -34.56 50.71 5.98
CA ALA A 509 -35.25 49.42 6.16
C ALA A 509 -36.56 49.33 5.33
N SER A 510 -37.12 50.46 4.91
CA SER A 510 -38.30 50.54 4.05
C SER A 510 -37.94 50.68 2.57
N GLY A 511 -36.65 50.75 2.24
CA GLY A 511 -36.13 50.90 0.88
C GLY A 511 -36.08 52.34 0.37
N ASN A 512 -36.29 53.36 1.19
CA ASN A 512 -36.16 54.75 0.76
C ASN A 512 -34.71 55.24 0.89
N TYR A 513 -34.29 56.14 -0.01
CA TYR A 513 -33.04 56.86 0.15
C TYR A 513 -33.22 58.35 -0.17
N SER A 514 -32.40 59.18 0.47
CA SER A 514 -32.20 60.58 0.12
C SER A 514 -30.74 60.94 0.41
N LYS A 515 -30.03 61.48 -0.57
CA LYS A 515 -28.62 61.88 -0.42
C LYS A 515 -28.36 63.24 -1.05
N TYR A 516 -27.72 64.10 -0.27
CA TYR A 516 -27.30 65.43 -0.70
C TYR A 516 -26.20 65.34 -1.77
N VAL A 517 -26.43 66.01 -2.89
CA VAL A 517 -25.47 66.14 -4.01
C VAL A 517 -25.29 67.60 -4.45
N GLY A 518 -25.94 68.55 -3.78
CA GLY A 518 -25.98 69.96 -4.16
C GLY A 518 -26.93 70.24 -5.33
N THR A 519 -27.33 71.50 -5.51
CA THR A 519 -28.17 71.90 -6.65
C THR A 519 -27.41 71.72 -7.96
N GLN A 520 -28.12 71.21 -8.97
CA GLN A 520 -27.55 70.88 -10.27
C GLN A 520 -28.15 71.77 -11.35
N ILE A 521 -27.34 72.13 -12.36
CA ILE A 521 -27.85 72.89 -13.52
C ILE A 521 -28.74 71.99 -14.39
N VAL A 522 -29.69 72.61 -15.10
CA VAL A 522 -30.57 71.91 -16.05
C VAL A 522 -29.75 71.13 -17.08
N GLY A 523 -30.16 69.90 -17.38
CA GLY A 523 -29.47 68.99 -18.30
C GLY A 523 -28.43 68.08 -17.64
N THR A 524 -28.07 68.30 -16.38
CA THR A 524 -27.16 67.41 -15.64
C THR A 524 -27.75 66.01 -15.51
N THR A 525 -26.95 64.97 -15.79
CA THR A 525 -27.35 63.58 -15.60
C THR A 525 -27.02 63.12 -14.19
N VAL A 526 -28.02 62.56 -13.50
CA VAL A 526 -27.88 61.97 -12.16
C VAL A 526 -28.10 60.47 -12.27
N ALA A 527 -27.22 59.68 -11.69
CA ALA A 527 -27.33 58.22 -11.68
C ALA A 527 -27.21 57.65 -10.27
N VAL A 528 -27.83 56.49 -10.08
CA VAL A 528 -27.70 55.67 -8.88
C VAL A 528 -27.22 54.29 -9.31
N GLU A 529 -26.12 53.87 -8.72
CA GLU A 529 -25.58 52.52 -8.78
C GLU A 529 -25.85 51.78 -7.47
N ILE A 530 -26.03 50.47 -7.55
CA ILE A 530 -26.25 49.59 -6.39
C ILE A 530 -25.06 48.65 -6.22
N LEU A 531 -24.65 48.40 -4.97
CA LEU A 531 -23.60 47.44 -4.67
C LEU A 531 -24.16 46.02 -4.75
N ASN A 532 -23.57 45.19 -5.61
CA ASN A 532 -23.76 43.76 -5.58
C ASN A 532 -22.90 43.15 -4.44
N PRO A 533 -23.50 42.57 -3.38
CA PRO A 533 -22.74 42.06 -2.23
C PRO A 533 -21.91 40.82 -2.56
N ASP A 534 -22.28 40.06 -3.59
CA ASP A 534 -21.61 38.81 -3.96
C ASP A 534 -20.35 39.09 -4.81
N THR A 535 -20.37 40.16 -5.63
CA THR A 535 -19.21 40.58 -6.46
C THR A 535 -18.41 41.72 -5.84
N GLY A 536 -19.00 42.46 -4.89
CA GLY A 536 -18.42 43.67 -4.30
C GLY A 536 -18.38 44.88 -5.24
N LYS A 537 -19.06 44.83 -6.39
CA LYS A 537 -19.04 45.90 -7.42
C LYS A 537 -20.32 46.74 -7.38
N TYR A 538 -20.18 48.03 -7.66
CA TYR A 538 -21.30 48.92 -7.92
C TYR A 538 -21.72 48.82 -9.39
N GLU A 539 -23.01 48.62 -9.62
CA GLU A 539 -23.59 48.44 -10.94
C GLU A 539 -24.68 49.47 -11.21
N LEU A 540 -24.76 49.98 -12.44
CA LEU A 540 -25.74 50.98 -12.83
C LEU A 540 -27.17 50.45 -12.65
N ALA A 541 -27.93 51.12 -11.77
CA ALA A 541 -29.30 50.75 -11.49
C ALA A 541 -30.29 51.71 -12.18
N LYS A 542 -30.07 53.03 -12.08
CA LYS A 542 -30.99 54.01 -12.69
C LYS A 542 -30.29 55.33 -13.02
N THR A 543 -30.81 56.04 -14.02
CA THR A 543 -30.42 57.42 -14.39
C THR A 543 -31.64 58.33 -14.52
N THR A 544 -31.43 59.63 -14.32
CA THR A 544 -32.39 60.71 -14.57
C THR A 544 -31.65 61.98 -15.00
N THR A 545 -32.37 62.99 -15.49
CA THR A 545 -31.80 64.29 -15.90
C THR A 545 -32.49 65.42 -15.16
N VAL A 546 -31.71 66.42 -14.75
CA VAL A 546 -32.19 67.59 -14.01
C VAL A 546 -32.95 68.53 -14.96
N THR A 547 -34.14 68.96 -14.56
CA THR A 547 -35.04 69.83 -15.35
C THR A 547 -35.19 71.22 -14.71
N GLY A 548 -35.79 72.21 -15.37
CA GLY A 548 -36.01 73.54 -14.78
C GLY A 548 -37.18 74.29 -15.42
N ALA A 549 -37.82 75.19 -14.65
CA ALA A 549 -38.91 76.03 -15.14
C ALA A 549 -38.38 77.17 -16.04
N PRO A 550 -39.14 77.69 -17.02
CA PRO A 550 -38.71 78.81 -17.87
C PRO A 550 -38.38 80.09 -17.06
N LYS A 551 -37.32 80.83 -17.42
CA LYS A 551 -36.93 82.13 -16.78
C LYS A 551 -37.88 83.27 -17.20
N ASN A 552 -38.01 84.35 -16.42
CA ASN A 552 -38.88 85.51 -16.72
C ASN A 552 -38.61 86.07 -18.13
N THR A 553 -39.67 86.24 -18.93
CA THR A 553 -39.60 86.63 -20.33
C THR A 553 -40.33 87.94 -20.68
N ALA A 554 -40.62 88.82 -19.73
CA ALA A 554 -41.30 90.10 -20.01
C ALA A 554 -40.34 91.12 -20.68
N TYR A 555 -40.73 91.69 -21.82
CA TYR A 555 -39.98 92.71 -22.57
C TYR A 555 -40.94 93.64 -23.34
N THR A 556 -40.49 94.80 -23.80
CA THR A 556 -41.26 95.81 -24.56
C THR A 556 -40.49 96.30 -25.78
N VAL A 557 -41.19 96.84 -26.79
CA VAL A 557 -40.63 97.51 -27.98
C VAL A 557 -41.29 98.88 -28.14
N ASN A 558 -40.51 99.97 -28.16
CA ASN A 558 -41.05 101.33 -28.31
C ASN A 558 -41.51 101.60 -29.75
N ALA A 559 -42.47 102.52 -29.91
CA ALA A 559 -43.00 102.92 -31.22
C ALA A 559 -41.95 103.63 -32.10
N LEU A 560 -42.07 103.49 -33.43
CA LEU A 560 -41.17 104.06 -34.42
C LEU A 560 -41.96 104.92 -35.43
N THR A 561 -41.40 106.05 -35.85
CA THR A 561 -41.93 106.91 -36.93
C THR A 561 -40.91 107.03 -38.07
N THR A 562 -41.29 107.64 -39.20
CA THR A 562 -40.35 107.95 -40.31
C THR A 562 -39.18 108.85 -39.89
N ASP A 563 -39.27 109.48 -38.72
CA ASP A 563 -38.19 110.29 -38.13
C ASP A 563 -37.30 109.51 -37.16
N SER A 564 -37.74 108.34 -36.68
CA SER A 564 -36.96 107.47 -35.78
C SER A 564 -35.83 106.75 -36.53
N ASP A 565 -34.64 106.72 -35.93
CA ASP A 565 -33.47 106.00 -36.46
C ASP A 565 -32.92 104.91 -35.50
N THR A 566 -33.55 104.75 -34.34
CA THR A 566 -33.10 103.91 -33.23
C THR A 566 -34.26 103.07 -32.68
N LEU A 567 -34.05 101.75 -32.64
CA LEU A 567 -34.92 100.79 -31.96
C LEU A 567 -34.63 100.82 -30.46
N THR A 568 -35.65 101.03 -29.64
CA THR A 568 -35.51 101.05 -28.17
C THR A 568 -36.59 100.22 -27.50
N GLY A 569 -36.33 99.73 -26.29
CA GLY A 569 -37.30 99.01 -25.47
C GLY A 569 -36.67 98.49 -24.17
N THR A 570 -37.41 97.65 -23.44
CA THR A 570 -36.96 97.05 -22.16
C THR A 570 -37.03 95.53 -22.17
N ALA A 571 -36.17 94.84 -21.42
CA ALA A 571 -36.16 93.38 -21.22
C ALA A 571 -35.51 93.04 -19.86
N PRO A 572 -35.50 91.77 -19.40
CA PRO A 572 -34.77 91.43 -18.17
C PRO A 572 -33.28 91.76 -18.31
N ALA A 573 -32.65 92.19 -17.21
CA ALA A 573 -31.25 92.62 -17.21
C ALA A 573 -30.33 91.55 -17.83
N ASN A 574 -29.43 91.97 -18.73
CA ASN A 574 -28.50 91.12 -19.47
C ASN A 574 -29.15 90.06 -20.38
N ALA A 575 -30.47 90.11 -20.59
CA ALA A 575 -31.12 89.12 -21.43
C ALA A 575 -30.76 89.33 -22.90
N LYS A 576 -30.56 88.22 -23.62
CA LYS A 576 -30.32 88.23 -25.06
C LYS A 576 -31.64 88.32 -25.82
N LEU A 577 -31.76 89.35 -26.64
CA LEU A 577 -32.84 89.52 -27.59
C LEU A 577 -32.32 89.37 -29.02
N ARG A 578 -33.21 89.16 -29.96
CA ARG A 578 -32.93 89.31 -31.39
C ARG A 578 -33.99 90.18 -32.02
N PHE A 579 -33.63 90.98 -33.02
CA PHE A 579 -34.62 91.76 -33.75
C PHE A 579 -34.48 91.59 -35.26
N SER A 580 -35.61 91.75 -35.93
CA SER A 580 -35.80 91.57 -37.36
C SER A 580 -36.51 92.79 -37.95
N ILE A 581 -36.20 93.12 -39.20
CA ILE A 581 -36.90 94.16 -39.98
C ILE A 581 -37.56 93.48 -41.17
N ASN A 582 -38.87 93.65 -41.32
CA ASN A 582 -39.73 92.97 -42.32
C ASN A 582 -39.49 91.44 -42.36
N GLY A 583 -39.37 90.83 -41.19
CA GLY A 583 -39.14 89.39 -41.05
C GLY A 583 -37.69 88.93 -41.24
N ASN A 584 -36.78 89.78 -41.71
CA ASN A 584 -35.36 89.44 -41.83
C ASN A 584 -34.61 89.72 -40.54
N LEU A 585 -33.99 88.70 -39.95
CA LEU A 585 -33.16 88.84 -38.75
C LEU A 585 -32.00 89.80 -39.02
N ILE A 586 -31.88 90.83 -38.19
CA ILE A 586 -30.84 91.86 -38.35
C ILE A 586 -29.71 91.66 -37.34
N SER A 587 -30.03 91.54 -36.06
CA SER A 587 -29.01 91.39 -35.01
C SER A 587 -29.56 90.74 -33.76
N VAL A 588 -28.69 90.04 -33.06
CA VAL A 588 -28.86 89.76 -31.63
C VAL A 588 -28.39 90.99 -30.86
N ILE A 589 -29.14 91.38 -29.84
CA ILE A 589 -28.84 92.49 -28.94
C ILE A 589 -28.95 91.97 -27.50
N THR A 590 -28.29 92.64 -26.57
CA THR A 590 -28.40 92.32 -25.15
C THR A 590 -28.99 93.55 -24.47
N ALA A 591 -30.00 93.36 -23.62
CA ALA A 591 -30.40 94.41 -22.70
C ALA A 591 -29.28 94.69 -21.71
N ASP A 592 -29.09 95.95 -21.35
CA ASP A 592 -28.11 96.34 -20.36
C ASP A 592 -28.47 95.83 -18.94
N ALA A 593 -27.61 96.12 -17.96
CA ALA A 593 -27.81 95.70 -16.57
C ALA A 593 -29.05 96.33 -15.91
N SER A 594 -29.58 97.42 -16.50
CA SER A 594 -30.81 98.09 -16.05
C SER A 594 -32.05 97.59 -16.80
N GLY A 595 -31.87 96.71 -17.79
CA GLY A 595 -32.96 96.15 -18.58
C GLY A 595 -33.40 97.01 -19.76
N ASN A 596 -32.60 97.99 -20.20
CA ASN A 596 -32.88 98.76 -21.42
C ASN A 596 -32.09 98.19 -22.61
N TYR A 597 -32.66 98.28 -23.81
CA TYR A 597 -31.90 98.04 -25.04
C TYR A 597 -32.13 99.18 -26.03
N SER A 598 -31.07 99.56 -26.74
CA SER A 598 -31.10 100.55 -27.80
C SER A 598 -30.20 100.11 -28.94
N LYS A 599 -30.69 100.21 -30.18
CA LYS A 599 -29.93 99.87 -31.37
C LYS A 599 -30.27 100.82 -32.50
N TYR A 600 -29.25 101.47 -33.06
CA TYR A 600 -29.40 102.21 -34.31
C TYR A 600 -29.83 101.27 -35.45
N ILE A 601 -30.95 101.57 -36.08
CA ILE A 601 -31.53 100.84 -37.21
C ILE A 601 -31.62 101.70 -38.48
N GLY A 602 -31.30 103.00 -38.39
CA GLY A 602 -31.48 103.97 -39.46
C GLY A 602 -32.96 104.33 -39.68
N LYS A 603 -33.22 105.45 -40.35
CA LYS A 603 -34.59 105.88 -40.65
C LYS A 603 -35.29 104.86 -41.54
N GLN A 604 -36.48 104.44 -41.12
CA GLN A 604 -37.29 103.45 -41.83
C GLN A 604 -38.41 104.11 -42.63
N LYS A 605 -38.81 103.46 -43.72
CA LYS A 605 -39.98 103.91 -44.51
C LYS A 605 -41.26 103.62 -43.75
N ASP A 606 -42.27 104.44 -43.98
CA ASP A 606 -43.65 104.17 -43.53
C ASP A 606 -44.08 102.75 -43.92
N GLY A 607 -44.75 102.06 -43.00
CA GLY A 607 -45.17 100.67 -43.15
C GLY A 607 -44.10 99.61 -42.86
N THR A 608 -42.85 99.97 -42.54
CA THR A 608 -41.82 99.00 -42.15
C THR A 608 -42.16 98.36 -40.80
N VAL A 609 -42.06 97.03 -40.69
CA VAL A 609 -42.30 96.28 -39.45
C VAL A 609 -40.98 95.89 -38.79
N VAL A 610 -40.79 96.27 -37.53
CA VAL A 610 -39.64 95.86 -36.71
C VAL A 610 -40.13 94.95 -35.58
N SER A 611 -39.58 93.74 -35.48
CA SER A 611 -39.96 92.75 -34.47
C SER A 611 -38.80 92.33 -33.57
N VAL A 612 -39.03 92.16 -32.27
CA VAL A 612 -38.02 91.73 -31.28
C VAL A 612 -38.49 90.43 -30.60
N GLU A 613 -37.57 89.51 -30.29
CA GLU A 613 -37.80 88.25 -29.56
C GLU A 613 -36.75 88.08 -28.46
N LEU A 614 -37.08 87.38 -27.36
CA LEU A 614 -36.23 87.21 -26.16
C LEU A 614 -35.84 85.74 -25.95
N LEU A 615 -34.59 85.43 -25.58
CA LEU A 615 -34.13 84.06 -25.31
C LEU A 615 -34.45 83.59 -23.87
N ASN A 616 -35.01 82.40 -23.70
CA ASN A 616 -35.17 81.74 -22.40
C ASN A 616 -33.99 80.80 -22.10
N GLU A 617 -33.22 81.07 -21.04
CA GLU A 617 -31.98 80.33 -20.73
C GLU A 617 -32.20 78.90 -20.19
N ASN A 618 -33.36 78.61 -19.57
CA ASN A 618 -33.62 77.28 -18.97
C ASN A 618 -34.12 76.26 -20.01
N THR A 619 -34.73 76.73 -21.10
CA THR A 619 -35.20 75.89 -22.21
C THR A 619 -34.39 76.07 -23.49
N ASN A 620 -33.53 77.10 -23.55
CA ASN A 620 -32.78 77.53 -24.72
C ASN A 620 -33.65 77.83 -25.97
N GLN A 621 -34.85 78.40 -25.76
CA GLN A 621 -35.82 78.75 -26.81
C GLN A 621 -36.16 80.25 -26.79
N TYR A 622 -36.42 80.85 -27.96
CA TYR A 622 -36.86 82.25 -28.09
C TYR A 622 -38.38 82.39 -27.88
N THR A 623 -38.81 83.53 -27.34
CA THR A 623 -40.22 83.90 -27.18
C THR A 623 -40.87 84.25 -28.52
N ALA A 624 -42.20 84.37 -28.52
CA ALA A 624 -42.92 84.95 -29.66
C ALA A 624 -42.54 86.43 -29.90
N PRO A 625 -42.49 86.89 -31.17
CA PRO A 625 -42.04 88.24 -31.52
C PRO A 625 -43.03 89.33 -31.11
N GLN A 626 -42.53 90.44 -30.57
CA GLN A 626 -43.26 91.70 -30.42
C GLN A 626 -42.89 92.65 -31.56
N ALA A 627 -43.88 93.16 -32.31
CA ALA A 627 -43.67 93.96 -33.51
C ALA A 627 -44.26 95.38 -33.41
N VAL A 628 -43.56 96.34 -34.01
CA VAL A 628 -44.00 97.73 -34.18
C VAL A 628 -43.92 98.12 -35.67
N THR A 629 -44.88 98.91 -36.16
CA THR A 629 -44.92 99.40 -37.55
C THR A 629 -44.56 100.89 -37.59
N VAL A 630 -43.69 101.28 -38.51
CA VAL A 630 -43.20 102.66 -38.68
C VAL A 630 -44.28 103.54 -39.34
N THR A 631 -44.58 104.72 -38.78
CA THR A 631 -45.64 105.66 -39.27
C THR A 631 -45.13 107.07 -39.69
N THR A 632 -45.79 107.77 -40.63
CA THR A 632 -45.42 109.13 -41.13
C THR A 632 -45.65 110.31 -40.15
N GLY A 633 -44.78 111.35 -40.16
CA GLY A 633 -44.95 112.65 -39.44
C GLY A 633 -45.64 113.79 -40.24
N THR A 634 -46.17 114.85 -39.60
CA THR A 634 -47.11 115.87 -40.17
C THR A 634 -46.55 117.33 -40.32
N GLY A 635 -46.84 118.06 -41.44
CA GLY A 635 -46.51 119.50 -41.69
C GLY A 635 -47.41 120.29 -42.72
N ASN A 636 -47.54 121.63 -42.58
CA ASN A 636 -48.59 122.66 -42.97
C ASN A 636 -48.92 123.10 -44.46
N ALA A 637 -50.13 123.67 -44.75
CA ALA A 637 -50.64 124.19 -46.08
C ALA A 637 -51.31 125.63 -46.06
N THR A 638 -51.41 126.36 -47.20
CA THR A 638 -51.82 127.80 -47.42
C THR A 638 -53.30 128.05 -47.90
N LEU A 639 -53.91 129.24 -47.62
CA LEU A 639 -55.33 129.62 -47.93
C LEU A 639 -55.48 130.93 -48.77
N ALA A 640 -56.49 131.06 -49.63
CA ALA A 640 -56.73 132.24 -50.50
C ALA A 640 -57.37 133.47 -49.80
N PRO A 641 -57.23 134.70 -50.35
CA PRO A 641 -57.89 135.90 -49.82
C PRO A 641 -59.42 135.84 -49.90
N VAL A 642 -60.10 136.53 -48.99
CA VAL A 642 -61.55 136.73 -49.01
C VAL A 642 -61.84 138.22 -49.15
N ILE A 643 -62.69 138.61 -50.11
CA ILE A 643 -63.15 140.01 -50.26
C ILE A 643 -64.62 140.08 -49.82
N ASN A 644 -64.93 140.99 -48.90
CA ASN A 644 -66.30 141.23 -48.45
C ASN A 644 -67.12 141.90 -49.56
N THR A 645 -68.45 141.90 -49.43
CA THR A 645 -69.33 142.53 -50.42
C THR A 645 -69.08 144.03 -50.50
N ILE A 646 -69.06 144.55 -51.73
CA ILE A 646 -68.77 145.96 -52.02
C ILE A 646 -70.03 146.55 -52.65
N THR A 647 -70.57 147.62 -52.07
CA THR A 647 -71.82 148.26 -52.52
C THR A 647 -71.51 149.65 -53.09
N GLU A 648 -72.19 150.02 -54.18
CA GLU A 648 -72.05 151.31 -54.84
C GLU A 648 -72.26 152.47 -53.84
N GLY A 649 -71.40 153.50 -53.93
CA GLY A 649 -71.45 154.69 -53.08
C GLY A 649 -70.82 154.57 -51.67
N GLN A 650 -70.52 153.36 -51.16
CA GLN A 650 -69.91 153.19 -49.83
C GLN A 650 -68.43 153.61 -49.77
N GLY A 651 -67.72 153.52 -50.90
CA GLY A 651 -66.35 153.98 -51.01
C GLY A 651 -65.30 153.20 -50.21
N VAL A 652 -65.61 152.01 -49.67
CA VAL A 652 -64.68 151.16 -48.89
C VAL A 652 -64.76 149.69 -49.33
N VAL A 653 -63.61 149.04 -49.47
CA VAL A 653 -63.42 147.60 -49.72
C VAL A 653 -62.77 146.98 -48.50
N THR A 654 -63.35 145.89 -47.98
CA THR A 654 -62.74 145.12 -46.88
C THR A 654 -62.58 143.64 -47.24
N GLY A 655 -61.67 142.94 -46.57
CA GLY A 655 -61.41 141.51 -46.80
C GLY A 655 -60.43 140.90 -45.80
N THR A 656 -60.11 139.61 -45.96
CA THR A 656 -59.15 138.89 -45.13
C THR A 656 -58.14 138.07 -45.94
N VAL A 657 -56.97 137.82 -45.35
CA VAL A 657 -55.87 136.96 -45.81
C VAL A 657 -55.26 136.21 -44.61
N PRO A 658 -54.47 135.13 -44.80
CA PRO A 658 -53.77 134.47 -43.69
C PRO A 658 -52.95 135.48 -42.87
N THR A 659 -52.88 135.29 -41.55
CA THR A 659 -52.26 136.25 -40.61
C THR A 659 -50.77 136.50 -40.85
N SER A 660 -50.10 135.61 -41.58
CA SER A 660 -48.71 135.78 -42.01
C SER A 660 -48.52 136.75 -43.19
N VAL A 661 -49.60 137.14 -43.89
CA VAL A 661 -49.57 138.09 -45.01
C VAL A 661 -49.66 139.51 -44.50
N THR A 662 -48.65 140.33 -44.79
CA THR A 662 -48.55 141.71 -44.29
C THR A 662 -48.97 142.77 -45.31
N THR A 663 -48.96 142.45 -46.60
CA THR A 663 -49.35 143.38 -47.68
C THR A 663 -50.05 142.63 -48.81
N VAL A 664 -51.01 143.30 -49.45
CA VAL A 664 -51.74 142.81 -50.62
C VAL A 664 -51.77 143.89 -51.70
N ARG A 665 -51.95 143.48 -52.97
CA ARG A 665 -52.24 144.43 -54.05
C ARG A 665 -53.72 144.46 -54.33
N VAL A 666 -54.25 145.65 -54.58
CA VAL A 666 -55.65 145.84 -54.94
C VAL A 666 -55.76 146.40 -56.35
N TRP A 667 -56.67 145.85 -57.14
CA TRP A 667 -56.94 146.22 -58.53
C TRP A 667 -58.43 146.53 -58.70
N VAL A 668 -58.77 147.46 -59.60
CA VAL A 668 -60.15 147.76 -60.00
C VAL A 668 -60.23 147.69 -61.52
N ASN A 669 -61.17 146.90 -62.05
CA ASN A 669 -61.37 146.66 -63.48
C ASN A 669 -60.07 146.30 -64.23
N GLY A 670 -59.25 145.43 -63.61
CA GLY A 670 -57.96 145.00 -64.18
C GLY A 670 -56.83 146.03 -64.09
N VAL A 671 -57.06 147.21 -63.53
CA VAL A 671 -56.04 148.25 -63.35
C VAL A 671 -55.55 148.27 -61.89
N ALA A 672 -54.24 148.11 -61.70
CA ALA A 672 -53.63 148.16 -60.37
C ALA A 672 -53.86 149.53 -59.74
N GLN A 673 -54.27 149.54 -58.48
CA GLN A 673 -54.54 150.77 -57.75
C GLN A 673 -53.41 151.09 -56.78
N THR A 674 -53.21 150.24 -55.78
CA THR A 674 -52.18 150.40 -54.75
C THR A 674 -51.88 149.09 -54.03
N MET A 675 -50.77 149.05 -53.30
CA MET A 675 -50.55 148.10 -52.21
C MET A 675 -51.32 148.56 -50.96
N VAL A 676 -51.91 147.60 -50.24
CA VAL A 676 -52.65 147.80 -48.99
C VAL A 676 -52.05 146.88 -47.94
N THR A 677 -51.70 147.45 -46.79
CA THR A 677 -51.19 146.68 -45.65
C THR A 677 -52.32 145.85 -45.03
N ALA A 678 -52.07 144.57 -44.80
CA ALA A 678 -52.96 143.69 -44.06
C ALA A 678 -52.51 143.63 -42.59
N THR A 679 -53.39 144.03 -41.67
CA THR A 679 -53.10 144.02 -40.23
C THR A 679 -53.85 142.87 -39.58
N ASN A 680 -53.12 141.91 -39.01
CA ASN A 680 -53.66 140.68 -38.43
C ASN A 680 -54.60 139.92 -39.38
N GLY A 681 -54.24 139.88 -40.67
CA GLY A 681 -55.03 139.22 -41.71
C GLY A 681 -56.23 140.00 -42.22
N ASN A 682 -56.51 141.22 -41.75
CA ASN A 682 -57.60 142.06 -42.25
C ASN A 682 -57.10 143.12 -43.23
N ILE A 683 -57.87 143.39 -44.28
CA ILE A 683 -57.58 144.37 -45.33
C ILE A 683 -58.73 145.38 -45.40
N THR A 684 -58.40 146.67 -45.42
CA THR A 684 -59.36 147.77 -45.63
C THR A 684 -58.76 148.78 -46.60
N TRP A 685 -59.49 149.10 -47.66
CA TRP A 685 -59.06 150.04 -48.70
C TRP A 685 -60.21 150.97 -49.12
N THR A 686 -59.99 152.28 -49.05
CA THR A 686 -61.01 153.29 -49.36
C THR A 686 -60.83 153.82 -50.78
N LYS A 687 -61.87 153.76 -51.62
CA LYS A 687 -61.89 154.27 -52.99
C LYS A 687 -63.24 154.92 -53.30
N ALA A 688 -63.24 156.24 -53.44
CA ALA A 688 -64.44 156.98 -53.86
C ALA A 688 -64.82 156.65 -55.32
N ASN A 689 -66.13 156.65 -55.59
CA ASN A 689 -66.74 156.49 -56.92
C ASN A 689 -66.58 155.11 -57.58
N LEU A 690 -66.50 154.02 -56.81
CA LEU A 690 -66.73 152.67 -57.34
C LEU A 690 -68.20 152.55 -57.78
N LYS A 691 -68.41 152.16 -59.03
CA LYS A 691 -69.74 152.02 -59.64
C LYS A 691 -70.20 150.59 -59.62
N ALA A 692 -71.52 150.39 -59.58
CA ALA A 692 -72.08 149.04 -59.72
C ALA A 692 -71.60 148.42 -61.05
N GLY A 693 -71.01 147.22 -60.96
CA GLY A 693 -70.37 146.52 -62.07
C GLY A 693 -68.83 146.56 -62.09
N ASP A 694 -68.18 147.44 -61.29
CA ASP A 694 -66.72 147.42 -61.17
C ASP A 694 -66.25 146.10 -60.52
N THR A 695 -65.13 145.53 -60.98
CA THR A 695 -64.52 144.32 -60.40
C THR A 695 -63.29 144.68 -59.58
N VAL A 696 -63.26 144.29 -58.32
CA VAL A 696 -62.14 144.51 -57.40
C VAL A 696 -61.40 143.20 -57.15
N LYS A 697 -60.10 143.18 -57.42
CA LYS A 697 -59.20 142.04 -57.14
C LYS A 697 -58.26 142.35 -55.99
N VAL A 698 -58.05 141.37 -55.11
CA VAL A 698 -57.00 141.38 -54.08
C VAL A 698 -56.08 140.18 -54.29
N ASP A 699 -54.77 140.40 -54.35
CA ASP A 699 -53.78 139.32 -54.45
C ASP A 699 -52.53 139.52 -53.57
N TYR A 700 -51.91 138.39 -53.18
CA TYR A 700 -50.63 138.35 -52.45
C TYR A 700 -49.78 137.14 -52.88
N LYS A 701 -48.50 137.08 -52.51
CA LYS A 701 -47.62 135.93 -52.77
C LYS A 701 -47.46 135.02 -51.55
N ASP A 702 -47.58 133.70 -51.74
CA ASP A 702 -47.27 132.73 -50.68
C ASP A 702 -45.76 132.57 -50.43
N ALA A 703 -45.39 131.76 -49.43
CA ALA A 703 -43.99 131.51 -49.06
C ALA A 703 -43.15 130.87 -50.18
N THR A 704 -43.80 130.30 -51.20
CA THR A 704 -43.15 129.74 -52.40
C THR A 704 -43.08 130.74 -53.56
N GLY A 705 -43.61 131.95 -53.38
CA GLY A 705 -43.56 133.05 -54.35
C GLY A 705 -44.70 133.06 -55.37
N ASN A 706 -45.68 132.18 -55.23
CA ASN A 706 -46.84 132.07 -56.13
C ASN A 706 -47.93 133.09 -55.75
N TRP A 707 -48.55 133.73 -56.75
CA TRP A 707 -49.65 134.68 -56.52
C TRP A 707 -50.96 133.93 -56.23
N ILE A 708 -51.58 134.26 -55.09
CA ILE A 708 -52.91 133.79 -54.71
C ILE A 708 -53.84 135.01 -54.68
N SER A 709 -54.99 134.91 -55.34
CA SER A 709 -55.89 136.05 -55.57
C SER A 709 -57.36 135.71 -55.39
N ALA A 710 -58.18 136.71 -55.06
CA ALA A 710 -59.63 136.66 -55.14
C ALA A 710 -60.18 137.93 -55.82
N GLU A 711 -61.33 137.81 -56.48
CA GLU A 711 -62.03 138.93 -57.14
C GLU A 711 -63.48 139.03 -56.66
N LYS A 712 -64.02 140.25 -56.64
CA LYS A 712 -65.42 140.51 -56.31
C LYS A 712 -65.96 141.72 -57.07
N ILE A 713 -67.21 141.63 -57.49
CA ILE A 713 -67.90 142.69 -58.25
C ILE A 713 -68.64 143.62 -57.27
N VAL A 714 -68.56 144.92 -57.51
CA VAL A 714 -69.31 145.95 -56.80
C VAL A 714 -70.78 145.86 -57.21
N THR A 715 -71.66 145.63 -56.25
CA THR A 715 -73.11 145.53 -56.47
C THR A 715 -73.79 146.87 -56.23
N LYS A 716 -75.01 147.06 -56.77
CA LYS A 716 -75.87 148.21 -56.44
C LYS A 716 -76.18 148.28 -54.94
#